data_AF-A0A7V5PRV3-F1
#
_entry.id   AF-A0A7V5PRV3-F1
#
_cell.length_a   1.000
_cell.length_b   1.000
_cell.length_c   1.000
_cell.angle_alpha   90.00
_cell.angle_beta   90.00
_cell.angle_gamma   90.00
#
_symmetry.space_group_name_H-M   'P 1'
#
loop_
_entity.id
_entity.type
_entity.pdbx_description
1 polymer ?
#
loop_
_entity_poly.entity_id
_entity_poly.type
_entity_poly.pdbx_seq_one_letter_code
_entity_poly.pdbx_strand_id
1 'polypeptide(L)'
;MRFIADLHIHSHYSVATSKDLTPEHLDYWARLKGITVVGTGDFTHPHWVAELKEKLEPAEPGLFKLKDDLRLKLPFPESPLERRDVRFLLTAEISSIYKKFDRVRKVHNVIFAPDFETVIKIQQALGRIGNITSDGRPILGLDSRDLLEIAIEANPDIFFLPAHVWTPWFSALGSKSGFDSIDECFGDLSGHIYAVETGLSTDPAMNWMCSFLDRFVLMSNSDAHSPEKLGRNANIFDCELSYPAMIEAIKTGERGRFVGTIDLFPQEGKYHYDGHRKCGIRWDPVETLKHGGICPVCGKKVTVGVMNRVVELSDRDDILERPDRRDFYSIIPLKEILSEISGVGVNSKQVTRRYLQILQNIGSEFDVLLHLPLKELRAKTDSVLWEAIRRMRSGEVHIQEGFDGEFGRITVFTPEERRSLGAQENLFAKAAEASVSYAAKRRLINFSLKDYHRLRRQLKDDRQVGSPDNEQKTSAHHPLLTGLNEEQRRAVAHLTGPALVLAGPGSGKTRVLTTRVAYLIVGQDVAPENIAAVTFTNQAAEEMKSRITKLLADSDAAERVTVLTFHRLGLLLAREYLLRDDWSVIDGDDREFILRDLLGLARKEAAELSAAIARVKQACQLPDEIESPELRRVFTRYQEVLAEHRLLDIEDLIYLPVV
;
A
#
# COMPACT_ATOMS: atom_id res chain seq x y z
N MET A 1 31.05 -2.31 -8.11
CA MET A 1 31.06 -0.95 -8.68
C MET A 1 29.97 -0.18 -7.98
N ARG A 2 30.27 0.98 -7.41
CA ARG A 2 29.24 1.78 -6.71
C ARG A 2 28.41 2.63 -7.67
N PHE A 3 27.09 2.52 -7.62
CA PHE A 3 26.18 3.30 -8.45
C PHE A 3 24.82 3.56 -7.78
N ILE A 4 24.07 4.53 -8.31
CA ILE A 4 22.73 4.90 -7.84
C ILE A 4 21.68 4.36 -8.82
N ALA A 5 20.60 3.79 -8.29
CA ALA A 5 19.48 3.28 -9.06
C ALA A 5 18.12 3.76 -8.52
N ASP A 6 17.24 4.17 -9.41
CA ASP A 6 15.86 4.54 -9.12
C ASP A 6 14.91 3.66 -9.96
N LEU A 7 14.27 2.68 -9.32
CA LEU A 7 13.70 1.51 -10.00
C LEU A 7 12.17 1.53 -10.09
N HIS A 8 11.52 2.53 -9.50
CA HIS A 8 10.08 2.70 -9.58
C HIS A 8 9.76 4.10 -10.10
N ILE A 9 9.31 4.15 -11.34
CA ILE A 9 8.91 5.36 -12.05
C ILE A 9 7.69 5.04 -12.93
N HIS A 10 7.14 6.06 -13.58
CA HIS A 10 6.12 5.90 -14.60
C HIS A 10 6.57 6.39 -15.98
N SER A 11 5.78 6.06 -16.98
CA SER A 11 5.88 6.54 -18.36
C SER A 11 4.83 7.62 -18.64
N HIS A 12 4.89 8.18 -19.86
CA HIS A 12 3.87 9.10 -20.37
C HIS A 12 2.50 8.44 -20.64
N TYR A 13 2.40 7.10 -20.53
CA TYR A 13 1.14 6.36 -20.62
C TYR A 13 0.39 6.26 -19.28
N SER A 14 1.03 6.59 -18.16
CA SER A 14 0.35 6.61 -16.86
C SER A 14 -0.51 7.86 -16.67
N VAL A 15 -1.61 7.73 -15.92
CA VAL A 15 -2.46 8.88 -15.59
C VAL A 15 -1.74 9.86 -14.66
N ALA A 16 -1.98 11.16 -14.87
CA ALA A 16 -1.44 12.26 -14.06
C ALA A 16 0.11 12.35 -14.06
N THR A 17 0.74 11.88 -15.13
CA THR A 17 2.18 12.02 -15.34
C THR A 17 2.53 13.01 -16.45
N SER A 18 3.80 13.43 -16.50
CA SER A 18 4.31 14.27 -17.58
C SER A 18 4.37 13.50 -18.90
N LYS A 19 4.02 14.18 -20.01
CA LYS A 19 4.25 13.68 -21.37
C LYS A 19 5.73 13.48 -21.69
N ASP A 20 6.60 14.12 -20.92
CA ASP A 20 8.05 14.00 -21.08
C ASP A 20 8.62 12.74 -20.41
N LEU A 21 7.82 11.87 -19.78
CA LEU A 21 8.29 10.55 -19.28
C LEU A 21 8.52 9.57 -20.45
N THR A 22 9.51 9.90 -21.27
CA THR A 22 9.98 9.19 -22.45
C THR A 22 11.42 8.74 -22.22
N PRO A 23 11.93 7.69 -22.89
CA PRO A 23 13.28 7.19 -22.64
C PRO A 23 14.37 8.27 -22.81
N GLU A 24 14.17 9.19 -23.77
CA GLU A 24 15.07 10.31 -24.07
C GLU A 24 15.22 11.29 -22.90
N HIS A 25 14.09 11.69 -22.30
CA HIS A 25 14.10 12.61 -21.17
C HIS A 25 14.51 11.92 -19.88
N LEU A 26 14.21 10.63 -19.72
CA LEU A 26 14.67 9.83 -18.58
C LEU A 26 16.20 9.72 -18.59
N ASP A 27 16.83 9.41 -19.73
CA ASP A 27 18.29 9.44 -19.88
C ASP A 27 18.86 10.83 -19.56
N TYR A 28 18.28 11.89 -20.14
CA TYR A 28 18.70 13.27 -19.92
C TYR A 28 18.70 13.63 -18.42
N TRP A 29 17.61 13.36 -17.71
CA TRP A 29 17.50 13.70 -16.30
C TRP A 29 18.31 12.77 -15.41
N ALA A 30 18.41 11.47 -15.73
CA ALA A 30 19.27 10.55 -15.01
C ALA A 30 20.73 10.99 -15.04
N ARG A 31 21.23 11.48 -16.19
CA ARG A 31 22.57 12.07 -16.29
C ARG A 31 22.75 13.30 -15.39
N LEU A 32 21.79 14.22 -15.42
CA LEU A 32 21.82 15.43 -14.57
C LEU A 32 21.77 15.09 -13.07
N LYS A 33 20.97 14.10 -12.68
CA LYS A 33 20.86 13.65 -11.28
C LYS A 33 22.09 12.86 -10.84
N GLY A 34 22.65 12.07 -11.76
CA GLY A 34 23.73 11.12 -11.49
C GLY A 34 23.21 9.73 -11.14
N ILE A 35 22.08 9.35 -11.72
CA ILE A 35 21.49 8.01 -11.63
C ILE A 35 22.08 7.17 -12.75
N THR A 36 22.47 5.94 -12.43
CA THR A 36 23.12 5.03 -13.38
C THR A 36 22.13 4.00 -13.91
N VAL A 37 21.20 3.52 -13.08
CA VAL A 37 20.13 2.62 -13.50
C VAL A 37 18.77 3.24 -13.18
N VAL A 38 17.89 3.28 -14.19
CA VAL A 38 16.53 3.80 -14.07
C VAL A 38 15.57 2.67 -14.42
N GLY A 39 14.53 2.47 -13.62
CA GLY A 39 13.42 1.59 -14.01
C GLY A 39 12.74 2.14 -15.27
N THR A 40 12.22 1.31 -16.16
CA THR A 40 11.46 1.84 -17.31
C THR A 40 10.09 2.38 -16.92
N GLY A 41 9.53 1.84 -15.82
CA GLY A 41 8.11 2.00 -15.51
C GLY A 41 7.22 1.31 -16.56
N ASP A 42 5.99 1.03 -16.15
CA ASP A 42 4.83 0.75 -17.01
C ASP A 42 5.01 -0.30 -18.14
N PHE A 43 5.93 -1.26 -18.04
CA PHE A 43 6.08 -2.30 -19.08
C PHE A 43 4.81 -3.15 -19.27
N THR A 44 3.82 -3.04 -18.39
CA THR A 44 2.50 -3.63 -18.60
C THR A 44 1.75 -3.03 -19.79
N HIS A 45 2.08 -1.80 -20.21
CA HIS A 45 1.42 -1.13 -21.33
C HIS A 45 2.01 -1.55 -22.69
N PRO A 46 1.25 -2.17 -23.61
CA PRO A 46 1.80 -2.71 -24.87
C PRO A 46 2.44 -1.66 -25.77
N HIS A 47 1.87 -0.45 -25.88
CA HIS A 47 2.45 0.61 -26.69
C HIS A 47 3.74 1.16 -26.08
N TRP A 48 3.85 1.16 -24.75
CA TRP A 48 5.09 1.57 -24.09
C TRP A 48 6.20 0.54 -24.35
N VAL A 49 5.90 -0.75 -24.25
CA VAL A 49 6.86 -1.81 -24.59
C VAL A 49 7.31 -1.74 -26.06
N ALA A 50 6.41 -1.41 -26.98
CA ALA A 50 6.77 -1.20 -28.38
C ALA A 50 7.76 -0.03 -28.53
N GLU A 51 7.50 1.10 -27.87
CA GLU A 51 8.40 2.25 -27.83
C GLU A 51 9.76 1.90 -27.20
N LEU A 52 9.77 1.17 -26.08
CA LEU A 52 11.00 0.72 -25.43
C LEU A 52 11.83 -0.18 -26.35
N LYS A 53 11.20 -1.13 -27.06
CA LYS A 53 11.89 -2.01 -28.03
C LYS A 53 12.45 -1.25 -29.22
N GLU A 54 11.79 -0.18 -29.64
CA GLU A 54 12.25 0.68 -30.72
C GLU A 54 13.46 1.51 -30.30
N LYS A 55 13.44 2.07 -29.08
CA LYS A 55 14.41 3.08 -28.64
C LYS A 55 15.58 2.53 -27.84
N LEU A 56 15.41 1.40 -27.16
CA LEU A 56 16.44 0.80 -26.31
C LEU A 56 17.19 -0.33 -27.03
N GLU A 57 18.45 -0.52 -26.67
CA GLU A 57 19.28 -1.64 -27.08
C GLU A 57 19.91 -2.34 -25.86
N PRO A 58 20.20 -3.66 -25.92
CA PRO A 58 20.87 -4.36 -24.83
C PRO A 58 22.24 -3.73 -24.49
N ALA A 59 22.58 -3.69 -23.20
CA ALA A 59 23.86 -3.15 -22.72
C ALA A 59 24.64 -4.16 -21.86
N GLU A 60 24.10 -4.53 -20.71
CA GLU A 60 24.61 -5.58 -19.82
C GLU A 60 23.52 -6.64 -19.59
N PRO A 61 23.80 -7.81 -18.99
CA PRO A 61 22.79 -8.83 -18.76
C PRO A 61 21.56 -8.28 -18.03
N GLY A 62 20.42 -8.29 -18.72
CA GLY A 62 19.13 -7.76 -18.28
C GLY A 62 19.03 -6.24 -18.11
N LEU A 63 19.99 -5.49 -18.63
CA LEU A 63 19.98 -4.03 -18.68
C LEU A 63 20.04 -3.52 -20.12
N PHE A 64 19.40 -2.39 -20.35
CA PHE A 64 19.27 -1.76 -21.66
C PHE A 64 19.85 -0.36 -21.63
N LYS A 65 20.19 0.22 -22.77
CA LYS A 65 20.55 1.64 -22.90
C LYS A 65 19.76 2.28 -24.04
N LEU A 66 19.55 3.59 -23.95
CA LEU A 66 18.98 4.37 -25.04
C LEU A 66 19.96 4.40 -26.21
N LYS A 67 19.46 4.24 -27.45
CA LYS A 67 20.29 4.40 -28.65
C LYS A 67 20.91 5.79 -28.71
N ASP A 68 22.18 5.86 -29.10
CA ASP A 68 22.98 7.09 -28.98
C ASP A 68 22.44 8.26 -29.81
N ASP A 69 21.79 7.99 -30.95
CA ASP A 69 21.19 8.99 -31.83
C ASP A 69 19.90 9.63 -31.28
N LEU A 70 19.26 8.99 -30.31
CA LEU A 70 18.04 9.48 -29.65
C LEU A 70 18.33 10.33 -28.40
N ARG A 71 19.59 10.40 -27.95
CA ARG A 71 19.95 11.10 -26.71
C ARG A 71 19.78 12.61 -26.86
N LEU A 72 19.05 13.22 -25.92
CA LEU A 72 18.95 14.67 -25.84
C LEU A 72 20.28 15.27 -25.38
N LYS A 73 20.73 16.33 -26.05
CA LYS A 73 21.98 17.01 -25.67
C LYS A 73 21.81 17.80 -24.39
N LEU A 74 22.76 17.69 -23.46
CA LEU A 74 22.82 18.60 -22.33
C LEU A 74 23.17 20.01 -22.81
N PRO A 75 22.75 21.06 -22.08
CA PRO A 75 23.08 22.45 -22.42
C PRO A 75 24.59 22.78 -22.30
N PHE A 76 25.40 21.81 -21.86
CA PHE A 76 26.85 21.90 -21.69
C PHE A 76 27.54 20.62 -22.26
N PRO A 77 27.64 20.49 -23.60
CA PRO A 77 28.03 19.22 -24.25
C PRO A 77 29.47 18.77 -23.95
N GLU A 78 30.33 19.66 -23.46
CA GLU A 78 31.71 19.32 -23.06
C GLU A 78 31.79 18.68 -21.66
N SER A 79 30.68 18.69 -20.89
CA SER A 79 30.66 18.15 -19.54
C SER A 79 30.85 16.62 -19.52
N PRO A 80 31.53 16.07 -18.50
CA PRO A 80 31.56 14.62 -18.27
C PRO A 80 30.16 13.99 -18.13
N LEU A 81 29.15 14.78 -17.74
CA LEU A 81 27.76 14.32 -17.67
C LEU A 81 27.20 13.95 -19.05
N GLU A 82 27.64 14.60 -20.12
CA GLU A 82 27.16 14.28 -21.48
C GLU A 82 27.51 12.83 -21.86
N ARG A 83 28.70 12.38 -21.43
CA ARG A 83 29.26 11.05 -21.70
C ARG A 83 28.81 9.99 -20.71
N ARG A 84 28.01 10.36 -19.70
CA ARG A 84 27.57 9.41 -18.69
C ARG A 84 26.58 8.43 -19.30
N ASP A 85 26.83 7.16 -19.06
CA ASP A 85 25.99 6.07 -19.49
C ASP A 85 24.86 5.82 -18.49
N VAL A 86 23.63 5.74 -19.01
CA VAL A 86 22.44 5.40 -18.24
C VAL A 86 21.94 4.04 -18.72
N ARG A 87 21.55 3.19 -17.77
CA ARG A 87 20.92 1.91 -18.01
C ARG A 87 19.45 1.93 -17.62
N PHE A 88 18.66 1.16 -18.33
CA PHE A 88 17.25 0.93 -18.09
C PHE A 88 17.05 -0.51 -17.63
N LEU A 89 16.31 -0.68 -16.55
CA LEU A 89 15.84 -1.97 -16.05
C LEU A 89 14.33 -2.04 -16.28
N LEU A 90 13.82 -3.12 -16.89
CA LEU A 90 12.39 -3.23 -17.18
C LEU A 90 11.59 -3.36 -15.88
N THR A 91 10.85 -2.30 -15.52
CA THR A 91 9.98 -2.27 -14.32
C THR A 91 8.55 -1.87 -14.65
N ALA A 92 7.58 -2.34 -13.86
CA ALA A 92 6.18 -1.94 -13.98
C ALA A 92 5.50 -1.99 -12.62
N GLU A 93 4.70 -0.97 -12.31
CA GLU A 93 3.78 -0.97 -11.17
C GLU A 93 2.40 -1.48 -11.61
N ILE A 94 1.78 -2.32 -10.80
CA ILE A 94 0.40 -2.80 -11.00
C ILE A 94 -0.44 -2.42 -9.77
N SER A 95 -1.61 -1.85 -10.01
CA SER A 95 -2.58 -1.53 -8.95
C SER A 95 -3.56 -2.68 -8.77
N SER A 96 -3.42 -3.39 -7.65
CA SER A 96 -4.25 -4.55 -7.29
C SER A 96 -5.39 -4.12 -6.38
N ILE A 97 -6.64 -4.28 -6.83
CA ILE A 97 -7.85 -3.98 -6.05
C ILE A 97 -8.73 -5.22 -5.92
N TYR A 98 -8.83 -5.77 -4.72
CA TYR A 98 -9.49 -7.06 -4.48
C TYR A 98 -10.08 -7.14 -3.07
N LYS A 99 -10.91 -8.14 -2.79
CA LYS A 99 -11.43 -8.38 -1.43
C LYS A 99 -10.60 -9.48 -0.75
N LYS A 100 -10.08 -9.20 0.44
CA LYS A 100 -9.39 -10.19 1.29
C LYS A 100 -9.59 -9.85 2.76
N PHE A 101 -9.95 -10.85 3.56
CA PHE A 101 -10.32 -10.69 4.97
C PHE A 101 -11.44 -9.65 5.19
N ASP A 102 -12.52 -9.77 4.41
CA ASP A 102 -13.71 -8.90 4.45
C ASP A 102 -13.47 -7.41 4.22
N ARG A 103 -12.31 -7.05 3.65
CA ARG A 103 -11.95 -5.67 3.32
C ARG A 103 -11.55 -5.57 1.85
N VAL A 104 -11.90 -4.44 1.24
CA VAL A 104 -11.33 -4.06 -0.05
C VAL A 104 -9.88 -3.64 0.18
N ARG A 105 -8.97 -4.39 -0.41
CA ARG A 105 -7.54 -4.14 -0.44
C ARG A 105 -7.21 -3.37 -1.70
N LYS A 106 -6.30 -2.42 -1.55
CA LYS A 106 -5.71 -1.65 -2.64
C LYS A 106 -4.23 -1.65 -2.37
N VAL A 107 -3.48 -2.35 -3.20
CA VAL A 107 -2.04 -2.55 -3.01
C VAL A 107 -1.37 -2.39 -4.35
N HIS A 108 -0.31 -1.60 -4.37
CA HIS A 108 0.56 -1.51 -5.52
C HIS A 108 1.78 -2.42 -5.35
N ASN A 109 2.20 -3.02 -6.45
CA ASN A 109 3.38 -3.87 -6.49
C ASN A 109 4.19 -3.52 -7.74
N VAL A 110 5.51 -3.50 -7.62
CA VAL A 110 6.44 -3.31 -8.72
C VAL A 110 7.06 -4.66 -9.09
N ILE A 111 7.10 -4.95 -10.39
CA ILE A 111 7.75 -6.14 -10.94
C ILE A 111 8.97 -5.68 -11.72
N PHE A 112 10.09 -6.39 -11.55
CA PHE A 112 11.33 -6.19 -12.30
C PHE A 112 11.53 -7.40 -13.20
N ALA A 113 11.67 -7.18 -14.51
CA ALA A 113 11.83 -8.26 -15.49
C ALA A 113 13.24 -8.22 -16.12
N PRO A 114 13.88 -9.38 -16.34
CA PRO A 114 15.21 -9.45 -16.94
C PRO A 114 15.21 -9.16 -18.45
N ASP A 115 14.11 -9.42 -19.14
CA ASP A 115 14.05 -9.32 -20.60
C ASP A 115 12.64 -9.05 -21.12
N PHE A 116 12.56 -8.66 -22.39
CA PHE A 116 11.29 -8.40 -23.05
C PHE A 116 10.43 -9.65 -23.27
N GLU A 117 11.00 -10.86 -23.31
CA GLU A 117 10.22 -12.09 -23.46
C GLU A 117 9.35 -12.33 -22.20
N THR A 118 9.98 -12.17 -21.04
CA THR A 118 9.35 -12.22 -19.72
C THR A 118 8.25 -11.17 -19.61
N VAL A 119 8.53 -9.92 -20.04
CA VAL A 119 7.51 -8.85 -20.11
C VAL A 119 6.29 -9.25 -20.94
N ILE A 120 6.49 -9.87 -22.11
CA ILE A 120 5.38 -10.30 -22.96
C ILE A 120 4.55 -11.41 -22.29
N LYS A 121 5.18 -12.37 -21.60
CA LYS A 121 4.45 -13.41 -20.84
C LYS A 121 3.54 -12.81 -19.77
N ILE A 122 4.05 -11.81 -19.03
CA ILE A 122 3.27 -11.09 -18.02
C ILE A 122 2.11 -10.31 -18.67
N GLN A 123 2.37 -9.57 -19.75
CA GLN A 123 1.32 -8.85 -20.48
C GLN A 123 0.21 -9.80 -20.96
N GLN A 124 0.55 -10.98 -21.47
CA GLN A 124 -0.42 -11.98 -21.90
C GLN A 124 -1.27 -12.51 -20.73
N ALA A 125 -0.66 -12.75 -19.57
CA ALA A 125 -1.38 -13.19 -18.38
C ALA A 125 -2.31 -12.09 -17.84
N LEU A 126 -1.79 -10.87 -17.64
CA LEU A 126 -2.56 -9.75 -17.11
C LEU A 126 -3.66 -9.27 -18.07
N GLY A 127 -3.41 -9.32 -19.38
CA GLY A 127 -4.38 -8.96 -20.41
C GLY A 127 -5.60 -9.88 -20.47
N ARG A 128 -5.50 -11.12 -19.93
CA ARG A 128 -6.67 -12.01 -19.75
C ARG A 128 -7.51 -11.64 -18.54
N ILE A 129 -6.93 -10.92 -17.58
CA ILE A 129 -7.57 -10.55 -16.30
C ILE A 129 -8.25 -9.18 -16.42
N GLY A 130 -7.63 -8.22 -17.10
CA GLY A 130 -8.19 -6.88 -17.24
C GLY A 130 -7.48 -6.02 -18.27
N ASN A 131 -7.84 -4.75 -18.29
CA ASN A 131 -7.33 -3.79 -19.26
C ASN A 131 -5.92 -3.31 -18.88
N ILE A 132 -4.97 -3.57 -19.78
CA ILE A 132 -3.57 -3.13 -19.66
C ILE A 132 -3.17 -2.05 -20.68
N THR A 133 -4.13 -1.53 -21.46
CA THR A 133 -3.89 -0.59 -22.56
C THR A 133 -4.42 0.82 -22.30
N SER A 134 -5.14 1.06 -21.20
CA SER A 134 -5.71 2.38 -20.88
C SER A 134 -4.84 3.25 -20.00
N ASP A 135 -3.95 2.64 -19.21
CA ASP A 135 -3.09 3.30 -18.23
C ASP A 135 -1.75 2.53 -18.17
N GLY A 136 -0.65 3.25 -18.01
CA GLY A 136 0.68 2.69 -17.78
C GLY A 136 0.72 1.79 -16.55
N ARG A 137 -0.02 2.17 -15.50
CA ARG A 137 -0.30 1.33 -14.31
C ARG A 137 -1.71 0.75 -14.40
N PRO A 138 -1.87 -0.51 -14.84
CA PRO A 138 -3.19 -1.12 -14.91
C PRO A 138 -3.78 -1.30 -13.51
N ILE A 139 -5.09 -1.08 -13.39
CA ILE A 139 -5.87 -1.36 -12.20
C ILE A 139 -6.60 -2.68 -12.43
N LEU A 140 -6.23 -3.72 -11.68
CA LEU A 140 -6.72 -5.07 -11.87
C LEU A 140 -7.43 -5.60 -10.63
N GLY A 141 -8.50 -6.34 -10.86
CA GLY A 141 -9.26 -7.09 -9.86
C GLY A 141 -8.53 -8.35 -9.39
N LEU A 142 -7.27 -8.22 -8.98
CA LEU A 142 -6.32 -9.33 -8.79
C LEU A 142 -5.70 -9.27 -7.39
N ASP A 143 -5.60 -10.40 -6.68
CA ASP A 143 -4.90 -10.48 -5.39
C ASP A 143 -3.38 -10.29 -5.58
N SER A 144 -2.72 -9.59 -4.66
CA SER A 144 -1.26 -9.39 -4.71
C SER A 144 -0.49 -10.71 -4.69
N ARG A 145 -1.01 -11.74 -3.99
CA ARG A 145 -0.44 -13.10 -3.97
C ARG A 145 -0.50 -13.73 -5.36
N ASP A 146 -1.64 -13.62 -6.05
CA ASP A 146 -1.83 -14.22 -7.37
C ASP A 146 -1.04 -13.45 -8.45
N LEU A 147 -0.90 -12.13 -8.31
CA LEU A 147 0.01 -11.34 -9.14
C LEU A 147 1.47 -11.81 -9.00
N LEU A 148 1.90 -12.12 -7.78
CA LEU A 148 3.24 -12.68 -7.52
C LEU A 148 3.40 -14.07 -8.16
N GLU A 149 2.39 -14.93 -8.07
CA GLU A 149 2.38 -16.24 -8.73
C GLU A 149 2.55 -16.10 -10.25
N ILE A 150 1.74 -15.25 -10.89
CA ILE A 150 1.85 -14.94 -12.34
C ILE A 150 3.26 -14.47 -12.71
N ALA A 151 3.86 -13.62 -11.87
CA ALA A 151 5.19 -13.09 -12.10
C ALA A 151 6.27 -14.18 -12.04
N ILE A 152 6.20 -15.08 -11.05
CA ILE A 152 7.11 -16.22 -10.90
C ILE A 152 6.94 -17.24 -12.03
N GLU A 153 5.70 -17.53 -12.44
CA GLU A 153 5.41 -18.44 -13.55
C GLU A 153 5.94 -17.92 -14.90
N ALA A 154 5.93 -16.60 -15.09
CA ALA A 154 6.49 -15.99 -16.30
C ALA A 154 8.00 -16.18 -16.40
N ASN A 155 8.72 -16.03 -15.28
CA ASN A 155 10.16 -16.29 -15.16
C ASN A 155 10.57 -16.42 -13.67
N PRO A 156 11.27 -17.48 -13.25
CA PRO A 156 11.71 -17.64 -11.85
C PRO A 156 12.72 -16.57 -11.38
N ASP A 157 13.41 -15.89 -12.31
CA ASP A 157 14.38 -14.84 -12.00
C ASP A 157 13.76 -13.45 -11.83
N ILE A 158 12.42 -13.34 -11.90
CA ILE A 158 11.72 -12.09 -11.62
C ILE A 158 11.99 -11.61 -10.19
N PHE A 159 12.01 -10.29 -10.03
CA PHE A 159 11.99 -9.67 -8.72
C PHE A 159 10.69 -8.92 -8.50
N PHE A 160 10.11 -9.11 -7.32
CA PHE A 160 8.81 -8.58 -6.95
C PHE A 160 8.93 -7.72 -5.69
N LEU A 161 8.41 -6.50 -5.76
CA LEU A 161 8.60 -5.47 -4.75
C LEU A 161 7.23 -4.87 -4.36
N PRO A 162 6.74 -5.09 -3.13
CA PRO A 162 5.59 -4.35 -2.62
C PRO A 162 5.92 -2.85 -2.61
N ALA A 163 5.13 -2.05 -3.34
CA ALA A 163 5.40 -0.64 -3.58
C ALA A 163 4.99 0.22 -2.37
N HIS A 164 5.76 1.29 -2.12
CA HIS A 164 5.52 2.35 -1.12
C HIS A 164 4.64 1.93 0.06
N VAL A 165 5.09 0.94 0.83
CA VAL A 165 4.26 0.05 1.66
C VAL A 165 3.46 0.75 2.77
N TRP A 166 3.73 2.01 3.06
CA TRP A 166 3.08 2.78 4.13
C TRP A 166 2.16 3.91 3.67
N THR A 167 2.07 4.20 2.37
CA THR A 167 1.16 5.25 1.89
C THR A 167 -0.27 4.92 2.34
N PRO A 168 -1.10 5.88 2.83
CA PRO A 168 -2.35 5.53 3.50
C PRO A 168 -3.32 4.65 2.68
N TRP A 169 -3.26 4.80 1.37
CA TRP A 169 -4.02 4.05 0.36
C TRP A 169 -3.04 3.38 -0.59
N PHE A 170 -3.48 2.31 -1.28
CA PHE A 170 -2.71 1.69 -2.36
C PHE A 170 -1.37 1.04 -1.93
N SER A 171 -1.27 0.65 -0.67
CA SER A 171 -0.06 0.03 -0.12
C SER A 171 -0.38 -1.17 0.78
N ALA A 172 0.63 -2.00 0.99
CA ALA A 172 0.49 -3.24 1.76
C ALA A 172 0.28 -3.01 3.27
N LEU A 173 0.80 -1.93 3.87
CA LEU A 173 0.73 -1.65 5.32
C LEU A 173 0.00 -0.32 5.64
N GLY A 174 -0.54 0.35 4.62
CA GLY A 174 -1.25 1.62 4.77
C GLY A 174 -2.46 1.57 5.70
N SER A 175 -2.76 2.69 6.36
CA SER A 175 -3.79 2.79 7.41
C SER A 175 -5.25 2.63 6.93
N LYS A 176 -5.51 2.67 5.61
CA LYS A 176 -6.87 2.59 5.07
C LYS A 176 -7.17 1.24 4.41
N SER A 177 -6.31 0.79 3.51
CA SER A 177 -6.51 -0.45 2.73
C SER A 177 -5.49 -1.55 3.01
N GLY A 178 -4.45 -1.26 3.80
CA GLY A 178 -3.34 -2.16 4.07
C GLY A 178 -3.63 -3.24 5.12
N PHE A 179 -2.76 -4.23 5.15
CA PHE A 179 -2.66 -5.34 6.08
C PHE A 179 -1.83 -4.94 7.32
N ASP A 180 -1.78 -5.81 8.31
CA ASP A 180 -0.95 -5.62 9.51
C ASP A 180 0.43 -6.30 9.36
N SER A 181 0.64 -7.08 8.29
CA SER A 181 1.95 -7.62 7.89
C SER A 181 2.04 -7.87 6.39
N ILE A 182 3.27 -8.01 5.88
CA ILE A 182 3.51 -8.44 4.49
C ILE A 182 3.06 -9.89 4.27
N ASP A 183 3.17 -10.74 5.29
CA ASP A 183 2.70 -12.14 5.24
C ASP A 183 1.21 -12.25 4.98
N GLU A 184 0.38 -11.39 5.59
CA GLU A 184 -1.06 -11.37 5.32
C GLU A 184 -1.40 -11.00 3.87
N CYS A 185 -0.57 -10.16 3.24
CA CYS A 185 -0.76 -9.72 1.86
C CYS A 185 -0.47 -10.88 0.89
N PHE A 186 0.68 -11.56 1.06
CA PHE A 186 1.20 -12.54 0.10
C PHE A 186 0.98 -14.00 0.48
N GLY A 187 0.50 -14.30 1.69
CA GLY A 187 0.15 -15.64 2.12
C GLY A 187 1.30 -16.64 2.02
N ASP A 188 1.03 -17.77 1.37
CA ASP A 188 1.97 -18.86 1.11
C ASP A 188 3.20 -18.43 0.30
N LEU A 189 3.08 -17.38 -0.52
CA LEU A 189 4.17 -16.86 -1.35
C LEU A 189 4.98 -15.75 -0.67
N SER A 190 4.74 -15.43 0.61
CA SER A 190 5.49 -14.38 1.31
C SER A 190 7.00 -14.65 1.39
N GLY A 191 7.41 -15.91 1.33
CA GLY A 191 8.82 -16.33 1.26
C GLY A 191 9.54 -15.89 -0.02
N HIS A 192 8.82 -15.44 -1.05
CA HIS A 192 9.39 -14.90 -2.28
C HIS A 192 9.56 -13.37 -2.26
N ILE A 193 9.17 -12.71 -1.17
CA ILE A 193 9.38 -11.26 -0.98
C ILE A 193 10.67 -11.05 -0.18
N TYR A 194 11.63 -10.37 -0.80
CA TYR A 194 12.95 -10.12 -0.20
C TYR A 194 13.19 -8.66 0.16
N ALA A 195 12.39 -7.75 -0.38
CA ALA A 195 12.47 -6.32 -0.12
C ALA A 195 11.09 -5.69 -0.07
N VAL A 196 11.01 -4.51 0.53
CA VAL A 196 9.83 -3.64 0.50
C VAL A 196 10.25 -2.23 0.15
N GLU A 197 9.42 -1.52 -0.61
CA GLU A 197 9.68 -0.11 -0.92
C GLU A 197 9.09 0.79 0.16
N THR A 198 9.92 1.65 0.77
CA THR A 198 9.51 2.57 1.84
C THR A 198 8.56 3.67 1.34
N GLY A 199 8.74 4.08 0.08
CA GLY A 199 8.03 5.18 -0.56
C GLY A 199 8.38 6.55 0.03
N LEU A 200 7.67 7.59 -0.42
CA LEU A 200 7.95 8.98 -0.01
C LEU A 200 7.44 9.34 1.40
N SER A 201 6.64 8.46 2.01
CA SER A 201 5.97 8.74 3.29
C SER A 201 6.74 8.20 4.50
N THR A 202 7.77 7.39 4.28
CA THR A 202 8.62 6.84 5.34
C THR A 202 10.08 6.81 4.92
N ASP A 203 10.98 6.89 5.89
CA ASP A 203 12.41 6.64 5.70
C ASP A 203 12.81 5.33 6.42
N PRO A 204 14.05 4.85 6.28
CA PRO A 204 14.50 3.66 6.98
C PRO A 204 14.31 3.74 8.50
N ALA A 205 14.57 4.90 9.11
CA ALA A 205 14.45 5.06 10.56
C ALA A 205 13.02 4.83 11.07
N MET A 206 12.01 5.25 10.32
CA MET A 206 10.61 4.92 10.65
C MET A 206 10.33 3.42 10.60
N ASN A 207 10.87 2.74 9.58
CA ASN A 207 10.68 1.30 9.39
C ASN A 207 11.41 0.46 10.45
N TRP A 208 12.47 1.00 11.06
CA TRP A 208 13.24 0.30 12.09
C TRP A 208 12.45 0.01 13.36
N MET A 209 11.31 0.67 13.57
CA MET A 209 10.41 0.44 14.70
C MET A 209 9.72 -0.94 14.65
N CYS A 210 9.69 -1.59 13.49
CA CYS A 210 8.92 -2.81 13.23
C CYS A 210 9.86 -4.00 12.97
N SER A 211 9.99 -4.92 13.92
CA SER A 211 10.89 -6.08 13.80
C SER A 211 10.49 -7.06 12.69
N PHE A 212 9.20 -7.16 12.37
CA PHE A 212 8.72 -7.98 11.25
C PHE A 212 9.26 -7.53 9.88
N LEU A 213 9.82 -6.30 9.78
CA LEU A 213 10.48 -5.80 8.58
C LEU A 213 11.99 -6.08 8.54
N ASP A 214 12.56 -6.78 9.51
CA ASP A 214 14.00 -7.03 9.56
C ASP A 214 14.49 -7.96 8.45
N ARG A 215 13.66 -8.92 8.05
CA ARG A 215 14.00 -9.86 6.98
C ARG A 215 14.02 -9.24 5.58
N PHE A 216 13.49 -8.02 5.42
CA PHE A 216 13.41 -7.34 4.13
C PHE A 216 14.52 -6.30 3.98
N VAL A 217 15.08 -6.21 2.78
CA VAL A 217 15.81 -5.02 2.37
C VAL A 217 14.82 -3.86 2.21
N LEU A 218 15.12 -2.74 2.86
CA LEU A 218 14.36 -1.51 2.68
C LEU A 218 14.88 -0.80 1.44
N MET A 219 14.06 -0.76 0.39
CA MET A 219 14.37 -0.06 -0.85
C MET A 219 13.64 1.28 -0.90
N SER A 220 14.21 2.23 -1.62
CA SER A 220 13.64 3.56 -1.78
C SER A 220 13.70 3.99 -3.25
N ASN A 221 12.56 4.33 -3.82
CA ASN A 221 12.43 4.73 -5.21
C ASN A 221 11.53 5.97 -5.32
N SER A 222 11.69 6.72 -6.40
CA SER A 222 11.06 8.02 -6.54
C SER A 222 9.56 7.97 -6.79
N ASP A 223 9.04 6.92 -7.42
CA ASP A 223 7.68 6.94 -7.99
C ASP A 223 7.52 8.19 -8.90
N ALA A 224 8.49 8.41 -9.79
CA ALA A 224 8.58 9.65 -10.57
C ALA A 224 7.42 9.81 -11.56
N HIS A 225 6.64 10.87 -11.36
CA HIS A 225 5.57 11.32 -12.27
C HIS A 225 6.02 12.43 -13.24
N SER A 226 7.30 12.83 -13.18
CA SER A 226 7.96 13.63 -14.20
C SER A 226 9.47 13.33 -14.20
N PRO A 227 10.18 13.49 -15.33
CA PRO A 227 11.61 13.15 -15.42
C PRO A 227 12.47 13.90 -14.38
N GLU A 228 12.12 15.15 -14.07
CA GLU A 228 12.83 15.96 -13.08
C GLU A 228 12.74 15.43 -11.64
N LYS A 229 11.69 14.64 -11.34
CA LYS A 229 11.46 14.04 -10.03
C LYS A 229 12.22 12.73 -9.81
N LEU A 230 12.95 12.24 -10.81
CA LEU A 230 13.89 11.13 -10.66
C LEU A 230 14.86 11.37 -9.49
N GLY A 231 15.14 10.31 -8.75
CA GLY A 231 16.11 10.31 -7.67
C GLY A 231 15.72 11.12 -6.43
N ARG A 232 14.47 11.57 -6.30
CA ARG A 232 14.00 12.13 -5.01
C ARG A 232 14.09 11.09 -3.88
N ASN A 233 13.88 9.82 -4.25
CA ASN A 233 14.29 8.65 -3.50
C ASN A 233 15.06 7.73 -4.47
N ALA A 234 16.09 7.04 -3.99
CA ALA A 234 16.91 6.11 -4.79
C ALA A 234 17.66 5.11 -3.91
N ASN A 235 18.30 4.14 -4.55
CA ASN A 235 19.09 3.09 -3.91
C ASN A 235 20.56 3.20 -4.32
N ILE A 236 21.46 2.79 -3.42
CA ILE A 236 22.90 2.76 -3.65
C ILE A 236 23.34 1.29 -3.69
N PHE A 237 23.88 0.88 -4.83
CA PHE A 237 24.45 -0.44 -5.06
C PHE A 237 25.97 -0.36 -5.09
N ASP A 238 26.63 -1.45 -4.72
CA ASP A 238 28.04 -1.72 -5.00
C ASP A 238 28.23 -3.16 -5.49
N CYS A 239 27.82 -3.40 -6.74
CA CYS A 239 27.88 -4.72 -7.37
C CYS A 239 28.30 -4.59 -8.84
N GLU A 240 28.30 -5.70 -9.57
CA GLU A 240 28.39 -5.65 -11.04
C GLU A 240 27.16 -4.94 -11.61
N LEU A 241 27.33 -4.17 -12.68
CA LEU A 241 26.22 -3.50 -13.36
C LEU A 241 25.47 -4.50 -14.24
N SER A 242 24.60 -5.31 -13.63
CA SER A 242 23.75 -6.27 -14.34
C SER A 242 22.50 -6.59 -13.52
N TYR A 243 21.42 -6.99 -14.19
CA TYR A 243 20.18 -7.40 -13.52
C TYR A 243 20.44 -8.52 -12.48
N PRO A 244 21.14 -9.63 -12.81
CA PRO A 244 21.36 -10.71 -11.84
C PRO A 244 22.10 -10.24 -10.59
N ALA A 245 23.18 -9.45 -10.75
CA ALA A 245 23.96 -8.95 -9.63
C ALA A 245 23.17 -7.98 -8.74
N MET A 246 22.33 -7.12 -9.35
CA MET A 246 21.43 -6.23 -8.61
C MET A 246 20.38 -7.02 -7.82
N ILE A 247 19.75 -8.02 -8.45
CA ILE A 247 18.74 -8.84 -7.77
C ILE A 247 19.37 -9.67 -6.64
N GLU A 248 20.56 -10.24 -6.85
CA GLU A 248 21.29 -10.96 -5.81
C GLU A 248 21.65 -10.03 -4.64
N ALA A 249 22.11 -8.80 -4.92
CA ALA A 249 22.41 -7.80 -3.89
C ALA A 249 21.20 -7.49 -3.02
N ILE A 250 20.00 -7.42 -3.61
CA ILE A 250 18.74 -7.19 -2.89
C ILE A 250 18.33 -8.45 -2.11
N LYS A 251 18.32 -9.62 -2.75
CA LYS A 251 17.88 -10.89 -2.11
C LYS A 251 18.75 -11.31 -0.94
N THR A 252 20.06 -11.16 -1.06
CA THR A 252 21.02 -11.50 0.01
C THR A 252 21.10 -10.43 1.08
N GLY A 253 20.84 -9.17 0.72
CA GLY A 253 21.05 -8.05 1.61
C GLY A 253 22.52 -7.90 2.04
N GLU A 254 23.50 -8.36 1.27
CA GLU A 254 24.90 -8.17 1.66
C GLU A 254 25.24 -6.66 1.73
N ARG A 255 25.77 -6.19 2.86
CA ARG A 255 26.10 -4.76 3.08
C ARG A 255 27.06 -4.19 2.04
N GLY A 256 27.97 -5.03 1.56
CA GLY A 256 28.93 -4.67 0.52
C GLY A 256 28.33 -4.56 -0.87
N ARG A 257 27.08 -5.01 -1.10
CA ARG A 257 26.43 -5.02 -2.42
C ARG A 257 25.20 -4.11 -2.50
N PHE A 258 24.33 -4.14 -1.49
CA PHE A 258 23.27 -3.14 -1.33
C PHE A 258 23.67 -2.19 -0.20
N VAL A 259 24.16 -1.00 -0.54
CA VAL A 259 24.84 -0.12 0.42
C VAL A 259 23.84 0.61 1.30
N GLY A 260 22.76 1.13 0.73
CA GLY A 260 21.82 1.99 1.43
C GLY A 260 20.87 2.73 0.50
N THR A 261 20.14 3.71 1.04
CA THR A 261 19.13 4.48 0.31
C THR A 261 19.39 5.99 0.36
N ILE A 262 18.79 6.69 -0.58
CA ILE A 262 18.67 8.15 -0.62
C ILE A 262 17.18 8.43 -0.51
N ASP A 263 16.79 9.30 0.41
CA ASP A 263 15.39 9.51 0.77
C ASP A 263 15.07 11.00 0.89
N LEU A 264 13.89 11.41 0.46
CA LEU A 264 13.29 12.65 0.94
C LEU A 264 13.00 12.56 2.44
N PHE A 265 12.79 13.72 3.04
CA PHE A 265 12.27 13.80 4.40
C PHE A 265 10.79 13.40 4.42
N PRO A 266 10.40 12.28 5.07
CA PRO A 266 9.01 11.83 5.09
C PRO A 266 8.07 12.85 5.76
N GLN A 267 8.62 13.77 6.55
CA GLN A 267 7.93 14.87 7.20
C GLN A 267 7.26 15.85 6.22
N GLU A 268 7.71 15.91 4.97
CA GLU A 268 7.03 16.69 3.93
C GLU A 268 5.69 16.08 3.53
N GLY A 269 5.48 14.79 3.80
CA GLY A 269 4.27 14.06 3.47
C GLY A 269 3.01 14.72 4.06
N LYS A 270 2.01 14.95 3.21
CA LYS A 270 0.71 15.56 3.59
C LYS A 270 -0.07 14.85 4.70
N TYR A 271 0.28 13.61 4.98
CA TYR A 271 -0.31 12.78 6.03
C TYR A 271 0.79 12.18 6.91
N HIS A 272 1.87 12.92 7.20
CA HIS A 272 2.94 12.40 8.05
C HIS A 272 2.44 12.22 9.50
N TYR A 273 2.00 13.32 10.12
CA TYR A 273 1.43 13.33 11.47
C TYR A 273 -0.08 13.28 11.48
N ASP A 274 -0.61 12.90 12.64
CA ASP A 274 -2.02 12.95 12.92
C ASP A 274 -2.47 14.40 13.02
N GLY A 275 -3.65 14.68 12.45
CA GLY A 275 -4.01 16.05 12.21
C GLY A 275 -5.50 16.36 12.20
N HIS A 276 -5.83 17.57 12.63
CA HIS A 276 -7.10 18.21 12.30
C HIS A 276 -6.84 19.65 11.89
N ARG A 277 -6.65 19.83 10.59
CA ARG A 277 -6.19 21.06 9.93
C ARG A 277 -6.99 22.30 10.32
N LYS A 278 -8.32 22.17 10.33
CA LYS A 278 -9.24 23.27 10.65
C LYS A 278 -9.06 23.81 12.07
N CYS A 279 -8.50 23.01 12.99
CA CYS A 279 -8.24 23.41 14.37
C CYS A 279 -6.74 23.59 14.66
N GLY A 280 -5.86 23.47 13.66
CA GLY A 280 -4.41 23.54 13.84
C GLY A 280 -3.81 22.41 14.69
N ILE A 281 -4.56 21.32 14.90
CA ILE A 281 -4.06 20.17 15.67
C ILE A 281 -3.13 19.36 14.80
N ARG A 282 -1.93 19.12 15.32
CA ARG A 282 -0.86 18.33 14.71
C ARG A 282 -0.16 17.58 15.83
N TRP A 283 -0.26 16.26 15.82
CA TRP A 283 0.21 15.42 16.91
C TRP A 283 1.14 14.33 16.42
N ASP A 284 2.18 14.09 17.22
CA ASP A 284 2.90 12.84 17.18
C ASP A 284 2.02 11.71 17.77
N PRO A 285 2.40 10.43 17.56
CA PRO A 285 1.58 9.29 18.00
C PRO A 285 1.32 9.23 19.52
N VAL A 286 2.23 9.74 20.36
CA VAL A 286 2.05 9.76 21.81
C VAL A 286 0.96 10.77 22.18
N GLU A 287 1.00 11.96 21.58
CA GLU A 287 -0.02 12.99 21.82
C GLU A 287 -1.38 12.58 21.29
N THR A 288 -1.46 11.95 20.11
CA THR A 288 -2.72 11.34 19.63
C THR A 288 -3.29 10.39 20.65
N LEU A 289 -2.46 9.48 21.17
CA LEU A 289 -2.91 8.44 22.10
C LEU A 289 -3.43 9.03 23.42
N LYS A 290 -2.75 10.05 23.97
CA LYS A 290 -3.20 10.77 25.17
C LYS A 290 -4.58 11.41 25.00
N HIS A 291 -4.89 11.90 23.80
CA HIS A 291 -6.17 12.54 23.49
C HIS A 291 -7.20 11.57 22.89
N GLY A 292 -6.93 10.26 22.88
CA GLY A 292 -7.83 9.24 22.32
C GLY A 292 -8.12 9.41 20.83
N GLY A 293 -7.27 10.14 20.10
CA GLY A 293 -7.48 10.49 18.69
C GLY A 293 -8.64 11.46 18.44
N ILE A 294 -9.09 12.20 19.45
CA ILE A 294 -10.17 13.18 19.34
C ILE A 294 -9.62 14.60 19.51
N CYS A 295 -9.92 15.47 18.55
CA CYS A 295 -9.53 16.87 18.57
C CYS A 295 -10.20 17.60 19.76
N PRO A 296 -9.45 18.22 20.68
CA PRO A 296 -10.02 18.87 21.87
C PRO A 296 -10.77 20.16 21.52
N VAL A 297 -10.52 20.73 20.34
CA VAL A 297 -11.15 21.98 19.89
C VAL A 297 -12.57 21.76 19.37
N CYS A 298 -12.81 20.65 18.66
CA CYS A 298 -14.09 20.43 17.97
C CYS A 298 -14.75 19.07 18.22
N GLY A 299 -14.10 18.18 18.99
CA GLY A 299 -14.62 16.85 19.32
C GLY A 299 -14.62 15.83 18.17
N LYS A 300 -14.08 16.18 16.99
CA LYS A 300 -13.98 15.26 15.84
C LYS A 300 -12.72 14.39 15.93
N LYS A 301 -12.76 13.21 15.30
CA LYS A 301 -11.57 12.37 15.15
C LYS A 301 -10.52 13.08 14.30
N VAL A 302 -9.26 12.94 14.68
CA VAL A 302 -8.13 13.39 13.86
C VAL A 302 -7.93 12.47 12.67
N THR A 303 -7.43 13.01 11.56
CA THR A 303 -6.93 12.24 10.44
C THR A 303 -5.65 11.53 10.87
N VAL A 304 -5.64 10.21 10.81
CA VAL A 304 -4.46 9.38 11.14
C VAL A 304 -3.41 9.53 10.05
N GLY A 305 -2.20 9.92 10.47
CA GLY A 305 -1.00 10.00 9.66
C GLY A 305 -0.24 8.69 9.58
N VAL A 306 0.74 8.67 8.69
CA VAL A 306 1.61 7.52 8.40
C VAL A 306 2.48 7.18 9.60
N MET A 307 3.02 8.18 10.31
CA MET A 307 3.83 7.94 11.50
C MET A 307 3.04 7.16 12.57
N ASN A 308 1.78 7.54 12.81
CA ASN A 308 0.95 6.81 13.77
C ASN A 308 0.63 5.38 13.31
N ARG A 309 0.43 5.15 12.01
CA ARG A 309 0.26 3.79 11.47
C ARG A 309 1.50 2.92 11.65
N VAL A 310 2.68 3.47 11.42
CA VAL A 310 3.96 2.75 11.66
C VAL A 310 4.09 2.39 13.14
N VAL A 311 3.83 3.35 14.03
CA VAL A 311 3.92 3.13 15.49
C VAL A 311 2.81 2.20 16.02
N GLU A 312 1.64 2.18 15.40
CA GLU A 312 0.58 1.23 15.74
C GLU A 312 1.04 -0.24 15.54
N LEU A 313 1.82 -0.48 14.49
CA LEU A 313 2.40 -1.77 14.13
C LEU A 313 3.82 -1.99 14.69
N SER A 314 4.38 -1.02 15.40
CA SER A 314 5.72 -1.17 15.97
C SER A 314 5.72 -2.08 17.20
N ASP A 315 6.85 -2.73 17.42
CA ASP A 315 7.08 -3.65 18.53
C ASP A 315 8.36 -3.35 19.31
N ARG A 316 9.16 -2.37 18.85
CA ARG A 316 10.37 -1.89 19.54
C ARG A 316 10.10 -0.66 20.40
N ASP A 317 10.85 -0.58 21.50
CA ASP A 317 10.90 0.60 22.37
C ASP A 317 11.98 1.61 21.92
N ASP A 318 12.95 1.17 21.11
CA ASP A 318 14.01 2.01 20.52
C ASP A 318 14.36 1.53 19.09
N ILE A 319 14.44 2.46 18.13
CA ILE A 319 14.86 2.17 16.75
C ILE A 319 16.30 1.63 16.66
N LEU A 320 17.13 1.90 17.68
CA LEU A 320 18.49 1.37 17.79
C LEU A 320 18.53 -0.11 18.17
N GLU A 321 17.38 -0.75 18.43
CA GLU A 321 17.28 -2.20 18.61
C GLU A 321 17.30 -2.95 17.27
N ARG A 322 17.03 -2.29 16.14
CA ARG A 322 17.03 -2.98 14.85
C ARG A 322 18.44 -3.52 14.54
N PRO A 323 18.60 -4.83 14.26
CA PRO A 323 19.86 -5.38 13.78
C PRO A 323 20.13 -4.89 12.34
N ASP A 324 21.40 -4.80 11.99
CA ASP A 324 21.82 -4.53 10.62
C ASP A 324 21.27 -3.25 9.95
N ARG A 325 21.13 -2.16 10.71
CA ARG A 325 20.80 -0.84 10.14
C ARG A 325 21.79 -0.46 9.03
N ARG A 326 21.26 -0.18 7.84
CA ARG A 326 22.02 0.36 6.71
C ARG A 326 22.04 1.87 6.75
N ASP A 327 23.04 2.43 6.08
CA ASP A 327 23.13 3.86 5.90
C ASP A 327 22.01 4.34 4.98
N PHE A 328 21.53 5.55 5.25
CA PHE A 328 20.63 6.26 4.36
C PHE A 328 20.94 7.75 4.39
N TYR A 329 20.59 8.45 3.32
CA TYR A 329 20.88 9.87 3.16
C TYR A 329 19.57 10.64 2.95
N SER A 330 19.20 11.48 3.91
CA SER A 330 18.09 12.42 3.73
C SER A 330 18.52 13.61 2.87
N ILE A 331 17.77 13.87 1.79
CA ILE A 331 18.09 14.94 0.85
C ILE A 331 16.94 15.95 0.71
N ILE A 332 17.31 17.19 0.39
CA ILE A 332 16.43 18.20 -0.20
C ILE A 332 16.91 18.36 -1.65
N PRO A 333 16.04 18.21 -2.67
CA PRO A 333 16.43 18.38 -4.06
C PRO A 333 17.15 19.71 -4.30
N LEU A 334 18.19 19.72 -5.14
CA LEU A 334 19.05 20.89 -5.29
C LEU A 334 18.28 22.13 -5.75
N LYS A 335 17.30 21.98 -6.64
CA LYS A 335 16.44 23.09 -7.07
C LYS A 335 15.60 23.66 -5.93
N GLU A 336 15.21 22.85 -4.95
CA GLU A 336 14.44 23.29 -3.79
C GLU A 336 15.32 24.09 -2.83
N ILE A 337 16.57 23.65 -2.61
CA ILE A 337 17.58 24.45 -1.88
C ILE A 337 17.84 25.79 -2.59
N LEU A 338 18.03 25.78 -3.92
CA LEU A 338 18.26 27.00 -4.69
C LEU A 338 17.04 27.93 -4.68
N SER A 339 15.83 27.37 -4.73
CA SER A 339 14.56 28.09 -4.57
C SER A 339 14.47 28.76 -3.21
N GLU A 340 14.85 28.05 -2.15
CA GLU A 340 14.90 28.59 -0.79
C GLU A 340 15.89 29.75 -0.69
N ILE A 341 17.11 29.57 -1.19
CA ILE A 341 18.17 30.60 -1.16
C ILE A 341 17.76 31.85 -1.95
N SER A 342 17.15 31.67 -3.12
CA SER A 342 16.80 32.79 -4.01
C SER A 342 15.46 33.42 -3.69
N GLY A 343 14.64 32.82 -2.80
CA GLY A 343 13.32 33.36 -2.43
C GLY A 343 12.30 33.37 -3.57
N VAL A 344 12.51 32.55 -4.61
CA VAL A 344 11.66 32.44 -5.81
C VAL A 344 11.21 31.00 -6.02
N GLY A 345 10.16 30.78 -6.81
CA GLY A 345 9.65 29.43 -7.06
C GLY A 345 10.67 28.47 -7.71
N VAL A 346 10.56 27.18 -7.38
CA VAL A 346 11.46 26.10 -7.84
C VAL A 346 11.54 25.96 -9.37
N ASN A 347 10.47 26.34 -10.07
CA ASN A 347 10.39 26.30 -11.53
C ASN A 347 10.77 27.64 -12.20
N SER A 348 11.28 28.62 -11.43
CA SER A 348 11.70 29.90 -11.99
C SER A 348 12.90 29.75 -12.92
N LYS A 349 12.97 30.60 -13.96
CA LYS A 349 14.11 30.65 -14.88
C LYS A 349 15.44 30.89 -14.15
N GLN A 350 15.41 31.63 -13.05
CA GLN A 350 16.58 31.89 -12.21
C GLN A 350 17.10 30.61 -11.55
N VAL A 351 16.21 29.83 -10.90
CA VAL A 351 16.59 28.55 -10.27
C VAL A 351 17.10 27.56 -11.31
N THR A 352 16.41 27.40 -12.44
CA THR A 352 16.85 26.50 -13.51
C THR A 352 18.22 26.89 -14.07
N ARG A 353 18.46 28.19 -14.30
CA ARG A 353 19.77 28.68 -14.77
C ARG A 353 20.88 28.36 -13.77
N ARG A 354 20.66 28.67 -12.49
CA ARG A 354 21.65 28.44 -11.43
C ARG A 354 21.91 26.95 -11.23
N TYR A 355 20.87 26.11 -11.28
CA TYR A 355 20.98 24.66 -11.24
C TYR A 355 21.90 24.14 -12.35
N LEU A 356 21.63 24.51 -13.61
CA LEU A 356 22.44 24.06 -14.75
C LEU A 356 23.90 24.56 -14.67
N GLN A 357 24.12 25.80 -14.22
CA GLN A 357 25.48 26.35 -14.01
C GLN A 357 26.27 25.57 -12.96
N ILE A 358 25.61 25.18 -11.86
CA ILE A 358 26.24 24.36 -10.81
C ILE A 358 26.63 22.99 -11.38
N LEU A 359 25.70 22.35 -12.11
CA LEU A 359 25.98 21.02 -12.67
C LEU A 359 27.09 21.05 -13.72
N GLN A 360 27.15 22.09 -14.55
CA GLN A 360 28.22 22.29 -15.52
C GLN A 360 29.60 22.34 -14.85
N ASN A 361 29.71 23.00 -13.70
CA ASN A 361 30.99 23.25 -13.02
C ASN A 361 31.42 22.12 -12.08
N ILE A 362 30.46 21.37 -11.54
CA ILE A 362 30.72 20.42 -10.46
C ILE A 362 30.57 18.97 -10.92
N GLY A 363 29.46 18.63 -11.58
CA GLY A 363 29.03 17.25 -11.77
C GLY A 363 27.53 17.12 -11.58
N SER A 364 27.06 15.92 -11.26
CA SER A 364 25.62 15.66 -11.16
C SER A 364 25.01 16.23 -9.88
N GLU A 365 23.68 16.23 -9.77
CA GLU A 365 22.99 16.66 -8.55
C GLU A 365 23.46 15.87 -7.33
N PHE A 366 23.59 14.54 -7.43
CA PHE A 366 24.11 13.73 -6.32
C PHE A 366 25.59 13.95 -6.02
N ASP A 367 26.40 14.38 -7.00
CA ASP A 367 27.77 14.80 -6.70
C ASP A 367 27.76 16.04 -5.80
N VAL A 368 26.88 17.00 -6.09
CA VAL A 368 26.70 18.22 -5.29
C VAL A 368 26.12 17.89 -3.91
N LEU A 369 25.03 17.12 -3.86
CA LEU A 369 24.28 16.86 -2.63
C LEU A 369 24.99 15.88 -1.70
N LEU A 370 25.71 14.88 -2.22
CA LEU A 370 26.21 13.75 -1.43
C LEU A 370 27.73 13.50 -1.57
N HIS A 371 28.25 13.41 -2.79
CA HIS A 371 29.59 12.80 -2.99
C HIS A 371 30.76 13.78 -2.87
N LEU A 372 30.63 15.00 -3.39
CA LEU A 372 31.74 15.95 -3.40
C LEU A 372 32.11 16.34 -1.96
N PRO A 373 33.38 16.20 -1.53
CA PRO A 373 33.78 16.59 -0.19
C PRO A 373 33.48 18.06 0.09
N LEU A 374 33.04 18.38 1.31
CA LEU A 374 32.63 19.76 1.69
C LEU A 374 33.74 20.80 1.46
N LYS A 375 35.01 20.40 1.58
CA LYS A 375 36.17 21.26 1.30
C LYS A 375 36.24 21.66 -0.18
N GLU A 376 35.99 20.73 -1.08
CA GLU A 376 36.00 20.98 -2.53
C GLU A 376 34.75 21.73 -2.97
N LEU A 377 33.59 21.38 -2.39
CA LEU A 377 32.33 22.09 -2.64
C LEU A 377 32.47 23.58 -2.31
N ARG A 378 33.10 23.92 -1.17
CA ARG A 378 33.35 25.31 -0.76
C ARG A 378 34.15 26.12 -1.78
N ALA A 379 35.06 25.46 -2.51
CA ALA A 379 35.87 26.11 -3.53
C ALA A 379 35.12 26.31 -4.86
N LYS A 380 34.01 25.60 -5.07
CA LYS A 380 33.24 25.58 -6.33
C LYS A 380 31.86 26.24 -6.25
N THR A 381 31.35 26.54 -5.05
CA THR A 381 30.05 27.17 -4.83
C THR A 381 30.16 28.44 -4.00
N ASP A 382 29.13 29.28 -4.03
CA ASP A 382 28.99 30.36 -3.06
C ASP A 382 28.84 29.83 -1.62
N SER A 383 29.12 30.69 -0.64
CA SER A 383 29.11 30.33 0.78
C SER A 383 27.74 29.92 1.29
N VAL A 384 26.67 30.45 0.69
CA VAL A 384 25.28 30.17 1.10
C VAL A 384 24.87 28.78 0.66
N LEU A 385 25.12 28.42 -0.60
CA LEU A 385 24.87 27.06 -1.10
C LEU A 385 25.73 26.01 -0.39
N TRP A 386 26.99 26.34 -0.13
CA TRP A 386 27.87 25.45 0.65
C TRP A 386 27.29 25.17 2.05
N GLU A 387 26.86 26.22 2.76
CA GLU A 387 26.29 26.08 4.10
C GLU A 387 24.97 25.31 4.08
N ALA A 388 24.11 25.55 3.08
CA ALA A 388 22.87 24.80 2.90
C ALA A 388 23.15 23.29 2.74
N ILE A 389 24.09 22.91 1.89
CA ILE A 389 24.45 21.50 1.67
C ILE A 389 25.11 20.90 2.91
N ARG A 390 25.97 21.65 3.60
CA ARG A 390 26.57 21.22 4.88
C ARG A 390 25.50 20.92 5.92
N ARG A 391 24.56 21.85 6.13
CA ARG A 391 23.43 21.70 7.08
C ARG A 391 22.55 20.50 6.73
N MET A 392 22.21 20.34 5.45
CA MET A 392 21.44 19.18 4.99
C MET A 392 22.19 17.86 5.30
N ARG A 393 23.48 17.76 4.94
CA ARG A 393 24.29 16.56 5.18
C ARG A 393 24.50 16.25 6.67
N SER A 394 24.53 17.26 7.54
CA SER A 394 24.65 17.06 8.99
C SER A 394 23.30 16.84 9.69
N GLY A 395 22.19 17.01 8.97
CA GLY A 395 20.83 16.94 9.52
C GLY A 395 20.41 18.19 10.30
N GLU A 396 21.12 19.31 10.15
CA GLU A 396 20.79 20.61 10.77
C GLU A 396 19.71 21.33 9.94
N VAL A 397 18.52 20.73 9.85
CA VAL A 397 17.38 21.26 9.09
C VAL A 397 16.23 21.64 10.01
N HIS A 398 15.42 22.60 9.58
CA HIS A 398 14.17 22.96 10.23
C HIS A 398 13.02 22.16 9.60
N ILE A 399 12.23 21.51 10.46
CA ILE A 399 11.17 20.60 10.05
C ILE A 399 9.84 21.14 10.52
N GLN A 400 8.93 21.36 9.59
CA GLN A 400 7.53 21.56 9.84
C GLN A 400 6.77 20.35 9.29
N GLU A 401 6.27 19.50 10.18
CA GLU A 401 5.57 18.26 9.81
C GLU A 401 4.32 18.49 8.94
N GLY A 402 4.07 17.63 7.97
CA GLY A 402 2.82 17.58 7.23
C GLY A 402 1.73 16.83 8.00
N PHE A 403 0.47 17.21 7.81
CA PHE A 403 -0.67 16.67 8.55
C PHE A 403 -1.99 16.99 7.83
N ASP A 404 -2.97 16.08 7.93
CA ASP A 404 -4.36 16.28 7.45
C ASP A 404 -4.49 16.94 6.06
N GLY A 405 -3.66 16.49 5.11
CA GLY A 405 -3.68 16.95 3.72
C GLY A 405 -2.79 18.15 3.42
N GLU A 406 -2.15 18.76 4.41
CA GLU A 406 -1.15 19.82 4.24
C GLU A 406 0.25 19.23 4.18
N PHE A 407 1.00 19.55 3.12
CA PHE A 407 2.41 19.21 3.02
C PHE A 407 3.20 19.84 4.16
N GLY A 408 4.15 19.08 4.68
CA GLY A 408 5.18 19.61 5.54
C GLY A 408 6.17 20.46 4.74
N ARG A 409 7.16 20.98 5.45
CA ARG A 409 8.21 21.79 4.87
C ARG A 409 9.53 21.52 5.57
N ILE A 410 10.56 21.26 4.78
CA ILE A 410 11.95 21.24 5.23
C ILE A 410 12.64 22.49 4.71
N THR A 411 13.38 23.15 5.60
CA THR A 411 14.19 24.33 5.23
C THR A 411 15.53 24.25 5.89
N VAL A 412 16.58 24.67 5.19
CA VAL A 412 17.94 24.78 5.74
C VAL A 412 18.18 26.09 6.50
N PHE A 413 17.38 27.11 6.22
CA PHE A 413 17.50 28.45 6.82
C PHE A 413 16.22 28.88 7.52
N THR A 414 16.38 29.57 8.65
CA THR A 414 15.27 30.22 9.35
C THR A 414 14.65 31.34 8.50
N PRO A 415 13.40 31.75 8.77
CA PRO A 415 12.80 32.92 8.11
C PRO A 415 13.63 34.21 8.29
N GLU A 416 14.32 34.37 9.43
CA GLU A 416 15.21 35.49 9.73
C GLU A 416 16.46 35.46 8.83
N GLU A 417 17.14 34.30 8.75
CA GLU A 417 18.30 34.10 7.87
C GLU A 417 17.92 34.34 6.41
N ARG A 418 16.73 33.90 5.97
CA ARG A 418 16.29 34.12 4.58
C ARG A 418 16.03 35.59 4.25
N ARG A 419 15.52 36.36 5.21
CA ARG A 419 15.35 37.81 5.04
C ARG A 419 16.69 38.53 4.89
N SER A 420 17.72 38.08 5.60
CA SER A 420 19.07 38.65 5.48
C SER A 420 19.84 38.15 4.25
N LEU A 421 19.53 36.98 3.71
CA LEU A 421 20.08 36.50 2.43
C LEU A 421 19.64 37.33 1.22
N GLY A 422 18.43 37.91 1.25
CA GLY A 422 17.90 38.77 0.18
C GLY A 422 18.50 40.17 0.12
N ALA A 423 19.17 40.62 1.19
CA ALA A 423 19.85 41.92 1.26
C ALA A 423 21.36 41.70 1.08
N GLN A 424 21.83 41.78 -0.17
CA GLN A 424 23.22 41.74 -0.67
C GLN A 424 24.34 41.20 0.25
N GLU A 425 24.96 40.11 -0.21
CA GLU A 425 26.36 39.68 -0.04
C GLU A 425 27.20 40.47 0.99
N ASN A 426 27.11 40.13 2.29
CA ASN A 426 28.22 40.28 3.26
C ASN A 426 27.93 39.75 4.68
N LEU A 427 27.08 38.73 4.86
CA LEU A 427 26.81 38.21 6.21
C LEU A 427 27.90 37.26 6.74
N PHE A 428 28.45 36.38 5.91
CA PHE A 428 29.25 35.25 6.39
C PHE A 428 30.74 35.54 6.63
N ALA A 429 31.21 36.76 6.34
CA ALA A 429 32.53 37.21 6.80
C ALA A 429 32.49 37.77 8.25
N LYS A 430 31.30 38.14 8.77
CA LYS A 430 31.11 38.64 10.15
C LYS A 430 30.30 37.71 11.06
N ALA A 431 29.51 36.79 10.50
CA ALA A 431 28.73 35.81 11.27
C ALA A 431 29.58 34.70 11.93
N ALA A 432 30.89 34.63 11.66
CA ALA A 432 31.80 33.72 12.36
C ALA A 432 32.00 34.10 13.85
N GLU A 433 31.65 35.32 14.27
CA GLU A 433 31.86 35.82 15.63
C GLU A 433 30.59 36.22 16.38
N ALA A 434 29.42 36.28 15.72
CA ALA A 434 28.14 36.61 16.35
C ALA A 434 27.19 35.41 16.28
N SER A 435 27.05 34.72 17.41
CA SER A 435 26.07 33.65 17.74
C SER A 435 25.07 33.27 16.64
N VAL A 436 25.52 32.50 15.65
CA VAL A 436 24.61 31.78 14.75
C VAL A 436 23.98 30.66 15.58
N SER A 437 22.69 30.75 15.83
CA SER A 437 21.91 29.67 16.43
C SER A 437 21.87 28.50 15.45
N TYR A 438 22.83 27.59 15.55
CA TYR A 438 22.84 26.35 14.77
C TYR A 438 21.53 25.59 15.00
N ALA A 439 20.85 25.19 13.92
CA ALA A 439 19.71 24.29 14.05
C ALA A 439 20.17 23.01 14.75
N ALA A 440 19.39 22.53 15.72
CA ALA A 440 19.71 21.27 16.38
C ALA A 440 19.71 20.13 15.34
N LYS A 441 20.65 19.20 15.45
CA LYS A 441 20.69 18.02 14.61
C LYS A 441 19.34 17.29 14.66
N ARG A 442 18.75 17.00 13.50
CA ARG A 442 17.48 16.28 13.36
C ARG A 442 17.53 15.00 14.20
N ARG A 443 16.52 14.81 15.03
CA ARG A 443 16.22 13.50 15.62
C ARG A 443 15.50 12.65 14.58
N LEU A 444 15.89 11.39 14.46
CA LEU A 444 15.25 10.45 13.53
C LEU A 444 13.77 10.22 13.88
N ILE A 445 13.50 10.15 15.18
CA ILE A 445 12.16 10.19 15.78
C ILE A 445 12.16 11.22 16.91
N ASN A 446 11.08 11.99 17.06
CA ASN A 446 10.97 13.08 18.03
C ASN A 446 10.02 12.80 19.21
N PHE A 447 9.48 11.58 19.29
CA PHE A 447 8.66 11.07 20.40
C PHE A 447 9.27 9.78 20.97
N SER A 448 8.76 9.32 22.11
CA SER A 448 9.23 8.14 22.83
C SER A 448 8.34 6.93 22.55
N LEU A 449 8.89 5.92 21.87
CA LEU A 449 8.21 4.65 21.60
C LEU A 449 7.88 3.92 22.91
N LYS A 450 8.81 3.93 23.87
CA LYS A 450 8.59 3.38 25.21
C LYS A 450 7.39 4.01 25.92
N ASP A 451 7.25 5.34 25.82
CA ASP A 451 6.10 6.03 26.41
C ASP A 451 4.80 5.69 25.67
N TYR A 452 4.84 5.60 24.33
CA TYR A 452 3.70 5.13 23.53
C TYR A 452 3.25 3.73 23.96
N HIS A 453 4.15 2.76 24.01
CA HIS A 453 3.85 1.37 24.39
C HIS A 453 3.41 1.24 25.84
N ARG A 454 3.93 2.07 26.75
CA ARG A 454 3.43 2.16 28.14
C ARG A 454 1.99 2.68 28.18
N LEU A 455 1.71 3.81 27.53
CA LEU A 455 0.36 4.41 27.48
C LEU A 455 -0.64 3.48 26.80
N ARG A 456 -0.24 2.78 25.73
CA ARG A 456 -1.10 1.82 25.01
C ARG A 456 -1.47 0.63 25.89
N ARG A 457 -0.56 0.16 26.74
CA ARG A 457 -0.85 -0.89 27.74
C ARG A 457 -1.81 -0.38 28.81
N GLN A 458 -1.53 0.78 29.40
CA GLN A 458 -2.41 1.40 30.40
C GLN A 458 -3.84 1.60 29.88
N LEU A 459 -4.02 2.12 28.66
CA LEU A 459 -5.34 2.30 28.07
C LEU A 459 -6.07 0.98 27.75
N LYS A 460 -5.34 -0.12 27.53
CA LYS A 460 -5.95 -1.46 27.41
C LYS A 460 -6.41 -1.97 28.77
N ASP A 461 -5.59 -1.80 29.80
CA ASP A 461 -5.89 -2.20 31.17
C ASP A 461 -7.07 -1.39 31.73
N ASP A 462 -7.09 -0.06 31.53
CA ASP A 462 -8.18 0.83 31.98
C ASP A 462 -9.51 0.50 31.30
N ARG A 463 -9.48 0.10 30.02
CA ARG A 463 -10.68 -0.39 29.30
C ARG A 463 -11.17 -1.73 29.83
N GLN A 464 -10.29 -2.55 30.42
CA GLN A 464 -10.68 -3.78 31.10
C GLN A 464 -11.22 -3.52 32.51
N VAL A 465 -10.78 -2.46 33.19
CA VAL A 465 -11.24 -2.09 34.55
C VAL A 465 -12.53 -1.23 34.53
N GLY A 466 -12.83 -0.55 33.42
CA GLY A 466 -13.95 0.40 33.28
C GLY A 466 -15.33 -0.17 32.94
N SER A 467 -15.70 -1.37 33.39
CA SER A 467 -17.09 -1.85 33.33
C SER A 467 -17.59 -2.28 34.72
N PRO A 468 -18.36 -1.43 35.43
CA PRO A 468 -19.17 -1.90 36.55
C PRO A 468 -20.44 -2.52 35.98
N ASP A 469 -20.53 -3.84 35.99
CA ASP A 469 -21.69 -4.53 36.59
C ASP A 469 -21.59 -6.05 36.43
N ASN A 470 -21.73 -6.71 37.59
CA ASN A 470 -22.20 -8.07 37.81
C ASN A 470 -21.30 -9.24 37.35
N GLU A 471 -20.18 -9.42 38.05
CA GLU A 471 -19.54 -10.74 38.17
C GLU A 471 -20.44 -11.69 38.97
N GLN A 472 -21.37 -12.35 38.28
CA GLN A 472 -21.79 -13.68 38.70
C GLN A 472 -20.69 -14.68 38.34
N LYS A 473 -20.01 -15.17 39.38
CA LYS A 473 -19.16 -16.35 39.35
C LYS A 473 -19.91 -17.54 38.72
N THR A 474 -19.58 -17.93 37.50
CA THR A 474 -19.87 -19.30 37.02
C THR A 474 -18.78 -19.85 36.08
N SER A 475 -18.21 -20.97 36.53
CA SER A 475 -17.38 -21.98 35.84
C SER A 475 -15.98 -21.59 35.33
N ALA A 476 -15.01 -21.69 36.24
CA ALA A 476 -13.61 -21.91 35.88
C ALA A 476 -13.42 -23.34 35.31
N HIS A 477 -12.67 -23.44 34.20
CA HIS A 477 -12.03 -24.64 33.64
C HIS A 477 -12.85 -25.68 32.85
N HIS A 478 -13.70 -25.27 31.90
CA HIS A 478 -14.08 -26.21 30.82
C HIS A 478 -12.89 -26.40 29.85
N PRO A 479 -12.48 -27.64 29.48
CA PRO A 479 -11.30 -27.89 28.62
C PRO A 479 -11.33 -27.10 27.30
N LEU A 480 -12.51 -26.98 26.68
CA LEU A 480 -12.71 -26.19 25.44
C LEU A 480 -12.42 -24.68 25.59
N LEU A 481 -12.45 -24.15 26.81
CA LEU A 481 -12.13 -22.74 27.09
C LEU A 481 -10.62 -22.51 27.31
N THR A 482 -9.83 -23.58 27.36
CA THR A 482 -8.38 -23.51 27.59
C THR A 482 -7.66 -22.92 26.37
N GLY A 483 -6.76 -21.96 26.61
CA GLY A 483 -6.02 -21.28 25.54
C GLY A 483 -6.82 -20.22 24.77
N LEU A 484 -8.02 -19.86 25.23
CA LEU A 484 -8.74 -18.66 24.80
C LEU A 484 -8.41 -17.48 25.72
N ASN A 485 -8.24 -16.30 25.14
CA ASN A 485 -8.18 -15.05 25.90
C ASN A 485 -9.56 -14.74 26.51
N GLU A 486 -9.61 -13.77 27.42
CA GLU A 486 -10.84 -13.44 28.15
C GLU A 486 -12.01 -13.07 27.23
N GLU A 487 -11.80 -12.22 26.23
CA GLU A 487 -12.83 -11.81 25.27
C GLU A 487 -13.39 -12.98 24.47
N GLN A 488 -12.50 -13.84 23.97
CA GLN A 488 -12.88 -15.06 23.26
C GLN A 488 -13.65 -16.00 24.19
N ARG A 489 -13.25 -16.10 25.46
CA ARG A 489 -13.91 -16.93 26.45
C ARG A 489 -15.31 -16.41 26.75
N ARG A 490 -15.49 -15.09 26.89
CA ARG A 490 -16.80 -14.44 27.02
C ARG A 490 -17.68 -14.70 25.80
N ALA A 491 -17.15 -14.54 24.59
CA ALA A 491 -17.88 -14.80 23.35
C ALA A 491 -18.29 -16.27 23.19
N VAL A 492 -17.45 -17.22 23.63
CA VAL A 492 -17.77 -18.66 23.63
C VAL A 492 -18.80 -18.99 24.71
N ALA A 493 -18.65 -18.43 25.92
CA ALA A 493 -19.50 -18.73 27.07
C ALA A 493 -20.86 -18.02 27.07
N HIS A 494 -21.08 -17.04 26.18
CA HIS A 494 -22.38 -16.38 26.02
C HIS A 494 -23.47 -17.43 25.69
N LEU A 495 -24.59 -17.49 26.41
CA LEU A 495 -25.57 -18.57 26.21
C LEU A 495 -26.83 -18.12 25.47
N THR A 496 -27.43 -17.02 25.92
CA THR A 496 -28.76 -16.60 25.50
C THR A 496 -28.78 -15.16 25.02
N GLY A 497 -29.66 -14.87 24.07
CA GLY A 497 -29.87 -13.52 23.53
C GLY A 497 -28.85 -13.12 22.44
N PRO A 498 -29.09 -11.99 21.75
CA PRO A 498 -28.24 -11.53 20.67
C PRO A 498 -26.82 -11.19 21.16
N ALA A 499 -25.81 -11.60 20.39
CA ALA A 499 -24.42 -11.21 20.62
C ALA A 499 -23.77 -10.75 19.32
N LEU A 500 -23.04 -9.64 19.39
CA LEU A 500 -22.25 -9.11 18.28
C LEU A 500 -20.76 -9.20 18.65
N VAL A 501 -20.03 -10.11 18.00
CA VAL A 501 -18.59 -10.27 18.20
C VAL A 501 -17.83 -9.43 17.17
N LEU A 502 -17.45 -8.22 17.56
CA LEU A 502 -16.61 -7.35 16.75
C LEU A 502 -15.15 -7.76 16.89
N ALA A 503 -14.61 -8.37 15.85
CA ALA A 503 -13.28 -8.96 15.91
C ALA A 503 -12.48 -8.62 14.65
N GLY A 504 -11.20 -8.27 14.82
CA GLY A 504 -10.27 -8.00 13.71
C GLY A 504 -9.83 -9.29 12.99
N PRO A 505 -9.19 -9.20 11.81
CA PRO A 505 -8.49 -10.35 11.22
C PRO A 505 -7.49 -10.99 12.22
N GLY A 506 -7.21 -12.28 12.12
CA GLY A 506 -6.25 -12.98 13.01
C GLY A 506 -6.70 -13.17 14.48
N SER A 507 -7.75 -12.49 14.94
CA SER A 507 -8.28 -12.58 16.32
C SER A 507 -8.94 -13.92 16.69
N GLY A 508 -8.91 -14.90 15.78
CA GLY A 508 -9.47 -16.22 16.00
C GLY A 508 -11.00 -16.31 15.90
N LYS A 509 -11.67 -15.47 15.11
CA LYS A 509 -13.15 -15.50 14.95
C LYS A 509 -13.70 -16.88 14.63
N THR A 510 -13.11 -17.55 13.64
CA THR A 510 -13.51 -18.90 13.25
C THR A 510 -13.29 -19.88 14.40
N ARG A 511 -12.19 -19.73 15.15
CA ARG A 511 -11.92 -20.53 16.35
C ARG A 511 -12.99 -20.27 17.42
N VAL A 512 -13.34 -19.01 17.70
CA VAL A 512 -14.40 -18.63 18.64
C VAL A 512 -15.73 -19.25 18.25
N LEU A 513 -16.14 -19.15 16.98
CA LEU A 513 -17.40 -19.74 16.51
C LEU A 513 -17.41 -21.26 16.62
N THR A 514 -16.35 -21.94 16.16
CA THR A 514 -16.26 -23.41 16.25
C THR A 514 -16.19 -23.91 17.69
N THR A 515 -15.46 -23.20 18.55
CA THR A 515 -15.36 -23.53 19.98
C THR A 515 -16.66 -23.23 20.71
N ARG A 516 -17.40 -22.19 20.31
CA ARG A 516 -18.75 -21.90 20.81
C ARG A 516 -19.72 -23.04 20.50
N VAL A 517 -19.76 -23.50 19.25
CA VAL A 517 -20.62 -24.65 18.89
C VAL A 517 -20.28 -25.87 19.75
N ALA A 518 -19.00 -26.21 19.86
CA ALA A 518 -18.57 -27.32 20.70
C ALA A 518 -18.89 -27.12 22.19
N TYR A 519 -18.78 -25.88 22.70
CA TYR A 519 -19.10 -25.53 24.08
C TYR A 519 -20.60 -25.62 24.38
N LEU A 520 -21.46 -25.23 23.44
CA LEU A 520 -22.90 -25.39 23.59
C LEU A 520 -23.30 -26.87 23.67
N ILE A 521 -22.69 -27.72 22.84
CA ILE A 521 -22.99 -29.16 22.82
C ILE A 521 -22.43 -29.84 24.07
N VAL A 522 -21.11 -29.78 24.28
CA VAL A 522 -20.43 -30.57 25.34
C VAL A 522 -20.52 -29.90 26.71
N GLY A 523 -20.45 -28.57 26.73
CA GLY A 523 -20.39 -27.80 27.98
C GLY A 523 -21.76 -27.40 28.52
N GLN A 524 -22.81 -27.38 27.69
CA GLN A 524 -24.14 -26.88 28.04
C GLN A 524 -25.29 -27.83 27.63
N ASP A 525 -24.96 -29.01 27.11
CA ASP A 525 -25.93 -30.07 26.75
C ASP A 525 -27.00 -29.63 25.73
N VAL A 526 -26.62 -28.73 24.80
CA VAL A 526 -27.49 -28.33 23.69
C VAL A 526 -27.44 -29.39 22.60
N ALA A 527 -28.60 -29.94 22.24
CA ALA A 527 -28.72 -30.90 21.14
C ALA A 527 -28.15 -30.31 19.82
N PRO A 528 -27.24 -31.01 19.11
CA PRO A 528 -26.57 -30.48 17.91
C PRO A 528 -27.53 -29.99 16.82
N GLU A 529 -28.66 -30.68 16.64
CA GLU A 529 -29.73 -30.33 15.70
C GLU A 529 -30.38 -28.95 15.97
N ASN A 530 -30.23 -28.40 17.18
CA ASN A 530 -30.73 -27.07 17.54
C ASN A 530 -29.71 -25.94 17.24
N ILE A 531 -28.58 -26.25 16.60
CA ILE A 531 -27.52 -25.29 16.28
C ILE A 531 -27.40 -25.13 14.77
N ALA A 532 -27.56 -23.89 14.31
CA ALA A 532 -27.29 -23.48 12.93
C ALA A 532 -26.12 -22.48 12.88
N ALA A 533 -25.15 -22.76 12.01
CA ALA A 533 -24.02 -21.88 11.72
C ALA A 533 -23.98 -21.57 10.22
N VAL A 534 -24.14 -20.30 9.87
CA VAL A 534 -24.25 -19.84 8.48
C VAL A 534 -22.99 -19.08 8.06
N THR A 535 -22.42 -19.43 6.90
CA THR A 535 -21.22 -18.81 6.34
C THR A 535 -21.47 -18.22 4.94
N PHE A 536 -20.49 -17.50 4.39
CA PHE A 536 -20.62 -16.88 3.06
C PHE A 536 -20.21 -17.80 1.91
N THR A 537 -19.29 -18.75 2.13
CA THR A 537 -18.74 -19.63 1.09
C THR A 537 -18.86 -21.10 1.49
N ASN A 538 -19.03 -21.98 0.50
CA ASN A 538 -19.07 -23.42 0.73
C ASN A 538 -17.78 -23.90 1.41
N GLN A 539 -16.62 -23.39 0.99
CA GLN A 539 -15.34 -23.70 1.61
C GLN A 539 -15.30 -23.35 3.11
N ALA A 540 -15.85 -22.20 3.52
CA ALA A 540 -15.91 -21.81 4.92
C ALA A 540 -16.87 -22.68 5.74
N ALA A 541 -17.99 -23.13 5.14
CA ALA A 541 -18.88 -24.09 5.78
C ALA A 541 -18.18 -25.43 6.01
N GLU A 542 -17.51 -25.98 4.99
CA GLU A 542 -16.77 -27.23 5.09
C GLU A 542 -15.62 -27.15 6.10
N GLU A 543 -14.87 -26.05 6.09
CA GLU A 543 -13.79 -25.83 7.04
C GLU A 543 -14.33 -25.73 8.48
N MET A 544 -15.44 -25.02 8.68
CA MET A 544 -16.09 -24.90 9.98
C MET A 544 -16.60 -26.25 10.49
N LYS A 545 -17.24 -27.05 9.62
CA LYS A 545 -17.71 -28.41 9.92
C LYS A 545 -16.55 -29.32 10.31
N SER A 546 -15.44 -29.29 9.56
CA SER A 546 -14.23 -30.05 9.87
C SER A 546 -13.64 -29.68 11.24
N ARG A 547 -13.62 -28.38 11.56
CA ARG A 547 -13.13 -27.89 12.87
C ARG A 547 -14.04 -28.29 14.03
N ILE A 548 -15.36 -28.21 13.87
CA ILE A 548 -16.34 -28.67 14.86
C ILE A 548 -16.18 -30.17 15.12
N THR A 549 -16.06 -30.97 14.06
CA THR A 549 -15.83 -32.42 14.14
C THR A 549 -14.60 -32.76 14.96
N LYS A 550 -13.49 -32.06 14.72
CA LYS A 550 -12.25 -32.22 15.49
C LYS A 550 -12.39 -31.83 16.96
N LEU A 551 -13.18 -30.79 17.26
CA LEU A 551 -13.38 -30.31 18.64
C LEU A 551 -14.30 -31.20 19.46
N LEU A 552 -15.32 -31.81 18.83
CA LEU A 552 -16.25 -32.71 19.50
C LEU A 552 -15.66 -34.11 19.71
N ALA A 553 -14.72 -34.53 18.85
CA ALA A 553 -14.23 -35.91 18.77
C ALA A 553 -15.37 -36.96 18.58
N ASP A 554 -16.53 -36.49 18.13
CA ASP A 554 -17.74 -37.26 17.83
C ASP A 554 -18.25 -36.78 16.46
N SER A 555 -18.11 -37.64 15.46
CA SER A 555 -18.52 -37.32 14.09
C SER A 555 -20.03 -37.33 13.91
N ASP A 556 -20.77 -38.13 14.69
CA ASP A 556 -22.24 -38.17 14.61
C ASP A 556 -22.86 -36.87 15.13
N ALA A 557 -22.40 -36.40 16.29
CA ALA A 557 -22.82 -35.12 16.84
C ALA A 557 -22.44 -33.95 15.91
N ALA A 558 -21.26 -33.99 15.31
CA ALA A 558 -20.83 -32.96 14.37
C ALA A 558 -21.69 -32.94 13.10
N GLU A 559 -22.06 -34.11 12.56
CA GLU A 559 -22.93 -34.21 11.38
C GLU A 559 -24.32 -33.62 11.61
N ARG A 560 -24.87 -33.76 12.82
CA ARG A 560 -26.17 -33.17 13.21
C ARG A 560 -26.17 -31.65 13.37
N VAL A 561 -25.01 -30.99 13.46
CA VAL A 561 -24.94 -29.52 13.43
C VAL A 561 -25.20 -28.99 12.02
N THR A 562 -26.15 -28.07 11.89
CA THR A 562 -26.44 -27.42 10.60
C THR A 562 -25.36 -26.38 10.28
N VAL A 563 -24.45 -26.68 9.34
CA VAL A 563 -23.39 -25.76 8.89
C VAL A 563 -23.46 -25.59 7.38
N LEU A 564 -23.79 -24.39 6.90
CA LEU A 564 -24.11 -24.16 5.49
C LEU A 564 -24.01 -22.68 5.09
N THR A 565 -24.15 -22.37 3.81
CA THR A 565 -24.20 -20.98 3.32
C THR A 565 -25.60 -20.40 3.39
N PHE A 566 -25.75 -19.06 3.31
CA PHE A 566 -27.07 -18.43 3.23
C PHE A 566 -27.94 -19.00 2.10
N HIS A 567 -27.37 -19.14 0.89
CA HIS A 567 -28.08 -19.70 -0.26
C HIS A 567 -28.48 -21.17 -0.04
N ARG A 568 -27.61 -21.97 0.58
CA ARG A 568 -27.92 -23.37 0.86
C ARG A 568 -28.99 -23.50 1.95
N LEU A 569 -28.95 -22.64 2.97
CA LEU A 569 -30.00 -22.56 4.00
C LEU A 569 -31.34 -22.26 3.36
N GLY A 570 -31.39 -21.20 2.55
CA GLY A 570 -32.64 -20.76 1.96
C GLY A 570 -33.19 -21.73 0.92
N LEU A 571 -32.33 -22.44 0.18
CA LEU A 571 -32.78 -23.56 -0.67
C LEU A 571 -33.44 -24.68 0.14
N LEU A 572 -32.88 -25.04 1.30
CA LEU A 572 -33.47 -26.06 2.18
C LEU A 572 -34.82 -25.60 2.72
N LEU A 573 -34.90 -24.37 3.24
CA LEU A 573 -36.15 -23.79 3.74
C LEU A 573 -37.20 -23.68 2.64
N ALA A 574 -36.82 -23.25 1.43
CA ALA A 574 -37.73 -23.17 0.30
C ALA A 574 -38.27 -24.56 -0.06
N ARG A 575 -37.41 -25.58 -0.14
CA ARG A 575 -37.83 -26.96 -0.43
C ARG A 575 -38.72 -27.56 0.65
N GLU A 576 -38.47 -27.23 1.91
CA GLU A 576 -39.20 -27.80 3.04
C GLU A 576 -40.57 -27.13 3.24
N TYR A 577 -40.66 -25.80 3.05
CA TYR A 577 -41.83 -25.01 3.44
C TYR A 577 -42.55 -24.29 2.29
N LEU A 578 -41.85 -23.93 1.21
CA LEU A 578 -42.39 -23.04 0.17
C LEU A 578 -42.71 -23.77 -1.14
N LEU A 579 -41.98 -24.83 -1.45
CA LEU A 579 -42.05 -25.55 -2.73
C LEU A 579 -42.71 -26.92 -2.52
N ARG A 580 -43.66 -27.25 -3.41
CA ARG A 580 -44.37 -28.55 -3.38
C ARG A 580 -43.79 -29.59 -4.34
N ASP A 581 -43.02 -29.12 -5.32
CA ASP A 581 -42.43 -29.91 -6.41
C ASP A 581 -40.90 -29.71 -6.40
N ASP A 582 -40.17 -30.48 -7.21
CA ASP A 582 -38.75 -30.24 -7.46
C ASP A 582 -38.55 -29.04 -8.39
N TRP A 583 -37.79 -28.04 -7.90
CA TRP A 583 -37.42 -26.84 -8.65
C TRP A 583 -35.90 -26.83 -8.91
N SER A 584 -35.52 -26.28 -10.06
CA SER A 584 -34.11 -26.16 -10.47
C SER A 584 -33.57 -24.77 -10.19
N VAL A 585 -32.29 -24.67 -9.81
CA VAL A 585 -31.62 -23.39 -9.58
C VAL A 585 -30.88 -22.97 -10.86
N ILE A 586 -31.08 -21.74 -11.29
CA ILE A 586 -30.44 -21.12 -12.45
C ILE A 586 -29.48 -20.01 -12.01
N ASP A 587 -28.47 -19.74 -12.83
CA ASP A 587 -27.47 -18.71 -12.52
C ASP A 587 -27.78 -17.34 -13.15
N GLY A 588 -26.83 -16.40 -13.06
CA GLY A 588 -26.99 -15.05 -13.59
C GLY A 588 -27.01 -14.97 -15.12
N ASP A 589 -26.31 -15.89 -15.80
CA ASP A 589 -26.25 -15.97 -17.26
C ASP A 589 -27.57 -16.54 -17.79
N ASP A 590 -28.14 -17.53 -17.11
CA ASP A 590 -29.49 -18.06 -17.39
C ASP A 590 -30.55 -16.97 -17.21
N ARG A 591 -30.47 -16.17 -16.13
CA ARG A 591 -31.37 -15.02 -15.94
C ARG A 591 -31.26 -14.01 -17.07
N GLU A 592 -30.05 -13.64 -17.49
CA GLU A 592 -29.84 -12.75 -18.63
C GLU A 592 -30.45 -13.34 -19.91
N PHE A 593 -30.24 -14.63 -20.15
CA PHE A 593 -30.80 -15.34 -21.30
C PHE A 593 -32.33 -15.31 -21.32
N ILE A 594 -32.98 -15.62 -20.19
CA ILE A 594 -34.45 -15.60 -20.04
C ILE A 594 -34.99 -14.19 -20.30
N LEU A 595 -34.36 -13.16 -19.73
CA LEU A 595 -34.81 -11.77 -19.90
C LEU A 595 -34.68 -11.31 -21.36
N ARG A 596 -33.60 -11.72 -22.03
CA ARG A 596 -33.38 -11.42 -23.44
C ARG A 596 -34.45 -12.04 -24.32
N ASP A 597 -34.77 -13.31 -24.09
CA ASP A 597 -35.78 -14.05 -24.84
C ASP A 597 -37.19 -13.51 -24.57
N LEU A 598 -37.53 -13.26 -23.30
CA LEU A 598 -38.82 -12.77 -22.85
C LEU A 598 -39.18 -11.39 -23.43
N LEU A 599 -38.19 -10.51 -23.60
CA LEU A 599 -38.41 -9.10 -23.94
C LEU A 599 -37.82 -8.71 -25.31
N GLY A 600 -37.14 -9.62 -26.01
CA GLY A 600 -36.52 -9.34 -27.31
C GLY A 600 -35.38 -8.32 -27.25
N LEU A 601 -34.63 -8.29 -26.14
CA LEU A 601 -33.62 -7.25 -25.86
C LEU A 601 -32.26 -7.53 -26.52
N ALA A 602 -31.44 -6.49 -26.69
CA ALA A 602 -30.02 -6.68 -26.96
C ALA A 602 -29.29 -7.21 -25.71
N ARG A 603 -28.14 -7.87 -25.90
CA ARG A 603 -27.35 -8.47 -24.79
C ARG A 603 -27.06 -7.47 -23.66
N LYS A 604 -26.65 -6.25 -24.01
CA LYS A 604 -26.32 -5.21 -23.04
C LYS A 604 -27.54 -4.79 -22.19
N GLU A 605 -28.70 -4.64 -22.82
CA GLU A 605 -29.94 -4.25 -22.15
C GLU A 605 -30.45 -5.35 -21.22
N ALA A 606 -30.36 -6.62 -21.65
CA ALA A 606 -30.69 -7.77 -20.83
C ALA A 606 -29.78 -7.88 -19.58
N ALA A 607 -28.48 -7.62 -19.73
CA ALA A 607 -27.54 -7.60 -18.62
C ALA A 607 -27.85 -6.48 -17.60
N GLU A 608 -28.18 -5.28 -18.09
CA GLU A 608 -28.58 -4.14 -17.23
C GLU A 608 -29.85 -4.46 -16.43
N LEU A 609 -30.83 -5.11 -17.07
CA LEU A 609 -32.10 -5.50 -16.46
C LEU A 609 -31.94 -6.69 -15.49
N SER A 610 -31.10 -7.67 -15.82
CA SER A 610 -30.70 -8.77 -14.94
C SER A 610 -30.10 -8.23 -13.64
N ALA A 611 -29.20 -7.25 -13.74
CA ALA A 611 -28.62 -6.58 -12.58
C ALA A 611 -29.67 -5.78 -11.78
N ALA A 612 -30.66 -5.18 -12.44
CA ALA A 612 -31.73 -4.46 -11.76
C ALA A 612 -32.65 -5.40 -10.95
N ILE A 613 -33.03 -6.54 -11.52
CA ILE A 613 -33.82 -7.57 -10.83
C ILE A 613 -33.05 -8.15 -9.65
N ALA A 614 -31.76 -8.43 -9.81
CA ALA A 614 -30.91 -8.89 -8.71
C ALA A 614 -30.90 -7.89 -7.54
N ARG A 615 -30.79 -6.59 -7.83
CA ARG A 615 -30.83 -5.54 -6.80
C ARG A 615 -32.17 -5.49 -6.05
N VAL A 616 -33.29 -5.67 -6.74
CA VAL A 616 -34.63 -5.74 -6.11
C VAL A 616 -34.68 -6.91 -5.13
N LYS A 617 -34.25 -8.11 -5.56
CA LYS A 617 -34.24 -9.31 -4.71
C LYS A 617 -33.28 -9.19 -3.53
N GLN A 618 -32.07 -8.65 -3.74
CA GLN A 618 -31.08 -8.42 -2.68
C GLN A 618 -31.52 -7.38 -1.65
N ALA A 619 -32.37 -6.43 -2.05
CA ALA A 619 -33.00 -5.47 -1.15
C ALA A 619 -34.25 -6.03 -0.45
N CYS A 620 -34.64 -7.28 -0.74
CA CYS A 620 -35.86 -7.92 -0.27
C CYS A 620 -37.12 -7.09 -0.52
N GLN A 621 -37.16 -6.35 -1.64
CA GLN A 621 -38.28 -5.49 -1.98
C GLN A 621 -39.47 -6.31 -2.48
N LEU A 622 -40.66 -6.07 -1.94
CA LEU A 622 -41.90 -6.61 -2.47
C LEU A 622 -42.22 -5.95 -3.82
N PRO A 623 -42.96 -6.62 -4.74
CA PRO A 623 -43.31 -6.05 -6.04
C PRO A 623 -43.92 -4.64 -5.97
N ASP A 624 -44.75 -4.38 -4.96
CA ASP A 624 -45.42 -3.08 -4.78
C ASP A 624 -44.50 -1.96 -4.29
N GLU A 625 -43.31 -2.29 -3.78
CA GLU A 625 -42.28 -1.35 -3.33
C GLU A 625 -41.33 -0.91 -4.46
N ILE A 626 -41.40 -1.57 -5.63
CA ILE A 626 -40.58 -1.22 -6.78
C ILE A 626 -41.08 0.10 -7.39
N GLU A 627 -40.34 1.19 -7.19
CA GLU A 627 -40.73 2.54 -7.61
C GLU A 627 -40.93 2.69 -9.12
N SER A 628 -40.10 2.04 -9.93
CA SER A 628 -40.20 2.07 -11.39
C SER A 628 -41.34 1.16 -11.88
N PRO A 629 -42.42 1.71 -12.50
CA PRO A 629 -43.53 0.90 -12.99
C PRO A 629 -43.11 -0.10 -14.07
N GLU A 630 -42.12 0.28 -14.89
CA GLU A 630 -41.56 -0.58 -15.93
C GLU A 630 -40.78 -1.75 -15.32
N LEU A 631 -39.88 -1.48 -14.38
CA LEU A 631 -39.12 -2.53 -13.69
C LEU A 631 -40.06 -3.45 -12.90
N ARG A 632 -41.10 -2.90 -12.26
CA ARG A 632 -42.12 -3.68 -11.56
C ARG A 632 -42.80 -4.66 -12.50
N ARG A 633 -43.27 -4.18 -13.65
CA ARG A 633 -43.93 -5.03 -14.66
C ARG A 633 -43.00 -6.15 -15.16
N VAL A 634 -41.75 -5.81 -15.45
CA VAL A 634 -40.75 -6.80 -15.89
C VAL A 634 -40.47 -7.82 -14.78
N PHE A 635 -40.26 -7.36 -13.55
CA PHE A 635 -39.99 -8.20 -12.40
C PHE A 635 -41.12 -9.21 -12.17
N THR A 636 -42.38 -8.74 -12.14
CA THR A 636 -43.55 -9.62 -12.01
C THR A 636 -43.59 -10.66 -13.12
N ARG A 637 -43.41 -10.24 -14.39
CA ARG A 637 -43.45 -11.17 -15.52
C ARG A 637 -42.30 -12.18 -15.47
N TYR A 638 -41.11 -11.76 -15.06
CA TYR A 638 -39.97 -12.64 -14.87
C TYR A 638 -40.23 -13.69 -13.78
N GLN A 639 -40.79 -13.29 -12.63
CA GLN A 639 -41.17 -14.23 -11.56
C GLN A 639 -42.24 -15.24 -12.02
N GLU A 640 -43.21 -14.82 -12.84
CA GLU A 640 -44.20 -15.73 -13.45
C GLU A 640 -43.52 -16.78 -14.33
N VAL A 641 -42.58 -16.38 -15.19
CA VAL A 641 -41.82 -17.29 -16.06
C VAL A 641 -41.01 -18.29 -15.23
N LEU A 642 -40.33 -17.84 -14.19
CA LEU A 642 -39.62 -18.75 -13.28
C LEU A 642 -40.57 -19.77 -12.67
N ALA A 643 -41.75 -19.34 -12.21
CA ALA A 643 -42.74 -20.24 -11.63
C ALA A 643 -43.34 -21.24 -12.62
N GLU A 644 -43.67 -20.80 -13.84
CA GLU A 644 -44.16 -21.66 -14.93
C GLU A 644 -43.18 -22.79 -15.26
N HIS A 645 -41.88 -22.49 -15.20
CA HIS A 645 -40.80 -23.44 -15.50
C HIS A 645 -40.21 -24.15 -14.27
N ARG A 646 -40.74 -23.89 -13.06
CA ARG A 646 -40.23 -24.43 -11.78
C ARG A 646 -38.73 -24.13 -11.58
N LEU A 647 -38.35 -22.89 -11.84
CA LEU A 647 -36.99 -22.38 -11.72
C LEU A 647 -36.88 -21.40 -10.54
N LEU A 648 -35.71 -21.38 -9.91
CA LEU A 648 -35.30 -20.38 -8.93
C LEU A 648 -34.00 -19.78 -9.43
N ASP A 649 -33.86 -18.45 -9.43
CA ASP A 649 -32.52 -17.90 -9.57
C ASP A 649 -31.77 -17.88 -8.23
N ILE A 650 -30.46 -17.63 -8.27
CA ILE A 650 -29.63 -17.62 -7.04
C ILE A 650 -30.18 -16.65 -5.98
N GLU A 651 -30.74 -15.51 -6.39
CA GLU A 651 -31.24 -14.51 -5.46
C GLU A 651 -32.57 -14.95 -4.80
N ASP A 652 -33.38 -15.77 -5.49
CA ASP A 652 -34.59 -16.38 -4.91
C ASP A 652 -34.28 -17.23 -3.67
N LEU A 653 -33.07 -17.77 -3.58
CA LEU A 653 -32.64 -18.55 -2.42
C LEU A 653 -32.53 -17.72 -1.15
N ILE A 654 -32.49 -16.39 -1.23
CA ILE A 654 -32.55 -15.50 -0.05
C ILE A 654 -33.87 -14.74 -0.05
N TYR A 655 -34.33 -14.30 -1.21
CA TYR A 655 -35.55 -13.51 -1.35
C TYR A 655 -36.78 -14.28 -0.85
N LEU A 656 -37.05 -15.49 -1.35
CA LEU A 656 -38.27 -16.24 -1.03
C LEU A 656 -38.41 -16.62 0.45
N PRO A 657 -37.36 -17.05 1.16
CA PRO A 657 -37.47 -17.33 2.60
C PRO A 657 -37.70 -16.10 3.47
N VAL A 658 -37.46 -14.88 2.97
CA VAL A 658 -37.50 -13.64 3.75
C VAL A 658 -38.79 -12.84 3.53
N VAL A 659 -39.36 -12.88 2.33
CA VAL A 659 -40.48 -12.02 1.91
C VAL A 659 -41.86 -12.65 2.01
#